data_AF-A0A9Q9S554-F1
#
_entry.id   AF-A0A9Q9S554-F1
#
_cell.length_a   1.000
_cell.length_b   1.000
_cell.length_c   1.000
_cell.angle_alpha   90.00
_cell.angle_beta   90.00
_cell.angle_gamma   90.00
#
_symmetry.space_group_name_H-M   'P 1'
#
loop_
_entity.id
_entity.type
_entity.pdbx_description
1 polymer ?
#
loop_
_entity_poly.entity_id
_entity_poly.type
_entity_poly.pdbx_seq_one_letter_code
_entity_poly.pdbx_strand_id
1 'polypeptide(L)'
;MLPILNEKDFWLSYNSVDNDVEYEMPMLVLQGILFISSGFVSSETIKMLGFEDVHQAKLAFYRRSKLLYDFSVEKSCIAIAQASLLLAHTHLIPRCIAGNKPLGSIWLGIAISYARVAKAHCYSSLRPNKDTEVAKVQKLRNTLKRLWWCCIICDRLLPLTSRQSIKITPSNFSFSCSKLGSADLCDELYNSDVYDSTTKTLHAELLSRLVDLCVVLTDVLTVTSVLYNNPSWMLSGRMEVGKDASLCQMELCRWYSSWSETKTTLDERMAEEISPSSSIILFKNLIEMYYHSARLSVCHYNILRSSLLPPSQSDTQLRRQSEDLQGSASRVTECLLEFDRLGLSRWLPMTAIGCTAFPLALQMIDVELLRPKKPSSPEEGVKLTQKEQHVENILKQMKSYKKKYYITDWVMRAIRHVVELARQRSPAPMSTDDDSPSSCLDMLKTRPSYYLRLVMTLDMSISNGRLPDECDFPPSLRKAGRGLSSRSQATSMPTVDEQSMKRFSAMNKHLIPDNLTDFMDHNNIMTTNLHTQDLRNIDQEAFFNNKQPFPADLTAALCEITNIPPLDFSDMSLMDSTHFNDFGGVPFWPYDLLGSPPDQAGGQVEEVGMGDMFTGLMGDMNDKTYEGNGKESAADDLVMNSF
;
A
#
# COMPACT_ATOMS: atom_id res chain seq x y z
N MET A 1 -4.80 15.08 2.18
CA MET A 1 -4.64 14.54 3.55
C MET A 1 -3.26 14.75 4.18
N LEU A 2 -2.14 14.71 3.45
CA LEU A 2 -0.82 14.88 4.07
C LEU A 2 -0.39 16.35 4.10
N PRO A 3 -0.31 17.03 5.26
CA PRO A 3 0.15 18.41 5.34
C PRO A 3 1.69 18.50 5.36
N ILE A 4 2.32 18.02 4.28
CA ILE A 4 3.80 18.02 4.13
C ILE A 4 4.34 19.44 4.16
N LEU A 5 3.56 20.36 3.59
CA LEU A 5 3.84 21.79 3.50
C LEU A 5 2.82 22.56 4.32
N ASN A 6 3.23 23.73 4.78
CA ASN A 6 2.31 24.71 5.32
C ASN A 6 1.64 25.43 4.15
N GLU A 7 0.32 25.35 4.06
CA GLU A 7 -0.42 25.86 2.91
C GLU A 7 -0.30 27.39 2.80
N LYS A 8 -0.38 28.09 3.93
CA LYS A 8 -0.21 29.53 3.98
C LYS A 8 1.18 29.95 3.50
N ASP A 9 2.23 29.31 4.03
CA ASP A 9 3.61 29.59 3.61
C ASP A 9 3.81 29.24 2.12
N PHE A 10 3.16 28.18 1.63
CA PHE A 10 3.19 27.78 0.22
C PHE A 10 2.62 28.88 -0.68
N TRP A 11 1.43 29.40 -0.38
CA TRP A 11 0.81 30.45 -1.19
C TRP A 11 1.61 31.75 -1.18
N LEU A 12 2.16 32.13 -0.02
CA LEU A 12 3.03 33.30 0.09
C LEU A 12 4.29 33.17 -0.78
N SER A 13 4.90 31.97 -0.80
CA SER A 13 6.08 31.70 -1.63
C SER A 13 5.71 31.64 -3.12
N TYR A 14 4.61 30.98 -3.47
CA TYR A 14 4.20 30.78 -4.87
C TYR A 14 3.75 32.08 -5.55
N ASN A 15 3.04 32.95 -4.82
CA ASN A 15 2.52 34.22 -5.34
C ASN A 15 3.52 35.37 -5.24
N SER A 16 4.72 35.13 -4.73
CA SER A 16 5.73 36.19 -4.61
C SER A 16 6.25 36.61 -6.00
N VAL A 17 6.06 37.89 -6.34
CA VAL A 17 6.45 38.46 -7.64
C VAL A 17 7.81 39.18 -7.56
N ASP A 18 8.26 39.55 -6.35
CA ASP A 18 9.51 40.27 -6.09
C ASP A 18 10.56 39.41 -5.39
N ASN A 19 11.84 39.66 -5.65
CA ASN A 19 13.01 38.96 -5.08
C ASN A 19 13.23 39.16 -3.56
N ASP A 20 12.31 39.83 -2.85
CA ASP A 20 12.47 40.21 -1.44
C ASP A 20 11.72 39.26 -0.48
N VAL A 21 11.79 37.95 -0.77
CA VAL A 21 10.98 36.93 -0.08
C VAL A 21 11.82 36.19 0.96
N GLU A 22 11.31 36.14 2.19
CA GLU A 22 11.81 35.29 3.27
C GLU A 22 11.63 33.78 2.97
N TYR A 23 10.87 33.41 1.92
CA TYR A 23 10.48 32.04 1.57
C TYR A 23 10.58 31.76 0.06
N GLU A 24 11.68 31.16 -0.38
CA GLU A 24 11.82 30.62 -1.74
C GLU A 24 11.35 29.15 -1.77
N MET A 25 10.49 28.78 -2.72
CA MET A 25 9.99 27.42 -2.86
C MET A 25 11.10 26.52 -3.42
N PRO A 26 11.53 25.46 -2.70
CA PRO A 26 12.53 24.54 -3.21
C PRO A 26 12.09 23.91 -4.52
N MET A 27 12.87 24.10 -5.60
CA MET A 27 12.53 23.58 -6.94
C MET A 27 12.31 22.06 -6.92
N LEU A 28 13.10 21.34 -6.11
CA LEU A 28 12.95 19.91 -5.90
C LEU A 28 11.57 19.55 -5.33
N VAL A 29 11.09 20.32 -4.34
CA VAL A 29 9.75 20.14 -3.75
C VAL A 29 8.67 20.48 -4.75
N LEU A 30 8.81 21.57 -5.51
CA LEU A 30 7.86 21.98 -6.54
C LEU A 30 7.67 20.89 -7.60
N GLN A 31 8.74 20.28 -8.10
CA GLN A 31 8.63 19.15 -9.05
C GLN A 31 7.92 17.94 -8.41
N GLY A 32 8.15 17.67 -7.13
CA GLY A 32 7.42 16.64 -6.37
C GLY A 32 5.92 16.94 -6.25
N ILE A 33 5.54 18.20 -6.04
CA ILE A 33 4.13 18.62 -5.98
C ILE A 33 3.47 18.39 -7.34
N LEU A 34 4.11 18.82 -8.43
CA LEU A 34 3.63 18.64 -9.80
C LEU A 34 3.48 17.16 -10.18
N PHE A 35 4.41 16.32 -9.71
CA PHE A 35 4.32 14.86 -9.86
C PHE A 35 3.05 14.29 -9.24
N ILE A 36 2.71 14.69 -8.01
CA ILE A 36 1.49 14.21 -7.35
C ILE A 36 0.22 14.82 -7.97
N SER A 37 0.22 16.14 -8.17
CA SER A 37 -0.96 16.91 -8.58
C SER A 37 -1.40 16.64 -10.02
N SER A 38 -0.47 16.29 -10.92
CA SER A 38 -0.76 15.95 -12.32
C SER A 38 -1.80 14.84 -12.49
N GLY A 39 -1.96 13.96 -11.49
CA GLY A 39 -3.02 12.96 -11.51
C GLY A 39 -4.44 13.49 -11.30
N PHE A 40 -4.59 14.70 -10.79
CA PHE A 40 -5.85 15.25 -10.30
C PHE A 40 -6.33 16.45 -11.13
N VAL A 41 -5.57 16.88 -12.14
CA VAL A 41 -5.95 17.93 -13.08
C VAL A 41 -6.73 17.37 -14.27
N SER A 42 -7.42 18.23 -15.01
CA SER A 42 -8.19 17.81 -16.19
C SER A 42 -7.27 17.36 -17.34
N SER A 43 -7.80 16.52 -18.22
CA SER A 43 -7.06 16.11 -19.43
C SER A 43 -6.73 17.30 -20.35
N GLU A 44 -7.55 18.36 -20.31
CA GLU A 44 -7.30 19.60 -21.06
C GLU A 44 -6.07 20.32 -20.51
N THR A 45 -5.96 20.47 -19.19
CA THR A 45 -4.77 21.06 -18.55
C THR A 45 -3.50 20.27 -18.89
N ILE A 46 -3.56 18.94 -18.88
CA ILE A 46 -2.42 18.10 -19.27
C ILE A 46 -1.96 18.37 -20.70
N LYS A 47 -2.91 18.48 -21.65
CA LYS A 47 -2.61 18.80 -23.05
C LYS A 47 -2.07 20.22 -23.22
N MET A 48 -2.63 21.20 -22.51
CA MET A 48 -2.12 22.58 -22.51
C MET A 48 -0.68 22.67 -21.99
N LEU A 49 -0.31 21.82 -21.03
CA LEU A 49 1.06 21.71 -20.52
C LEU A 49 2.02 20.99 -21.51
N GLY A 50 1.52 20.57 -22.68
CA GLY A 50 2.32 19.91 -23.72
C GLY A 50 2.51 18.41 -23.51
N PHE A 51 1.72 17.77 -22.64
CA PHE A 51 1.75 16.32 -22.43
C PHE A 51 0.58 15.64 -23.14
N GLU A 52 0.82 14.45 -23.69
CA GLU A 52 -0.23 13.65 -24.34
C GLU A 52 -1.26 13.14 -23.33
N ASP A 53 -0.78 12.64 -22.18
CA ASP A 53 -1.61 12.10 -21.11
C ASP A 53 -1.00 12.33 -19.71
N VAL A 54 -1.78 11.94 -18.69
CA VAL A 54 -1.39 12.05 -17.26
C VAL A 54 -0.15 11.22 -16.94
N HIS A 55 0.07 10.09 -17.63
CA HIS A 55 1.21 9.22 -17.38
C HIS A 55 2.51 9.88 -17.83
N GLN A 56 2.53 10.48 -19.02
CA GLN A 56 3.67 11.23 -19.53
C GLN A 56 4.00 12.43 -18.63
N ALA A 57 2.97 13.17 -18.19
CA ALA A 57 3.16 14.28 -17.26
C ALA A 57 3.80 13.81 -15.93
N LYS A 58 3.24 12.77 -15.30
CA LYS A 58 3.78 12.18 -14.07
C LYS A 58 5.22 11.72 -14.22
N LEU A 59 5.52 11.02 -15.31
CA LEU A 59 6.86 10.53 -15.60
C LEU A 59 7.84 11.67 -15.77
N ALA A 60 7.47 12.71 -16.51
CA ALA A 60 8.31 13.90 -16.72
C ALA A 60 8.61 14.61 -15.40
N PHE A 61 7.59 14.89 -14.58
CA PHE A 61 7.78 15.54 -13.27
C PHE A 61 8.58 14.67 -12.29
N TYR A 62 8.35 13.36 -12.27
CA TYR A 62 9.17 12.42 -11.50
C TYR A 62 10.65 12.48 -11.93
N ARG A 63 10.93 12.40 -13.23
CA ARG A 63 12.30 12.44 -13.78
C ARG A 63 12.98 13.76 -13.42
N ARG A 64 12.29 14.90 -13.58
CA ARG A 64 12.82 16.21 -13.20
C ARG A 64 13.14 16.28 -11.71
N SER A 65 12.23 15.85 -10.85
CA SER A 65 12.46 15.80 -9.40
C SER A 65 13.63 14.89 -9.04
N LYS A 66 13.72 13.72 -9.67
CA LYS A 66 14.84 12.79 -9.46
C LYS A 66 16.17 13.39 -9.90
N LEU A 67 16.23 14.04 -11.07
CA LEU A 67 17.46 14.68 -11.54
C LEU A 67 17.92 15.78 -10.58
N LEU A 68 17.01 16.61 -10.08
CA LEU A 68 17.33 17.63 -9.08
C LEU A 68 17.91 17.01 -7.79
N TYR A 69 17.39 15.84 -7.39
CA TYR A 69 17.92 15.07 -6.28
C TYR A 69 19.31 14.48 -6.59
N ASP A 70 19.48 13.80 -7.73
CA ASP A 70 20.73 13.16 -8.14
C ASP A 70 21.88 14.18 -8.27
N PHE A 71 21.59 15.37 -8.79
CA PHE A 71 22.56 16.47 -8.90
C PHE A 71 22.75 17.25 -7.60
N SER A 72 22.09 16.85 -6.50
CA SER A 72 22.20 17.52 -5.19
C SER A 72 21.96 19.03 -5.26
N VAL A 73 20.98 19.45 -6.07
CA VAL A 73 20.64 20.87 -6.27
C VAL A 73 20.12 21.48 -4.97
N GLU A 74 19.29 20.73 -4.26
CA GLU A 74 18.75 21.14 -2.97
C GLU A 74 19.70 20.79 -1.83
N LYS A 75 19.89 21.71 -0.89
CA LYS A 75 20.76 21.52 0.30
C LYS A 75 19.96 21.35 1.59
N SER A 76 18.75 21.89 1.63
CA SER A 76 17.88 21.81 2.80
C SER A 76 17.41 20.36 3.02
N CYS A 77 17.82 19.76 4.14
CA CYS A 77 17.38 18.42 4.51
C CYS A 77 15.85 18.33 4.66
N ILE A 78 15.19 19.42 5.09
CA ILE A 78 13.74 19.48 5.18
C ILE A 78 13.12 19.39 3.79
N ALA A 79 13.62 20.20 2.83
CA ALA A 79 13.10 20.20 1.46
C ALA A 79 13.34 18.86 0.76
N ILE A 80 14.52 18.27 0.90
CA ILE A 80 14.82 16.94 0.36
C ILE A 80 13.87 15.88 0.95
N ALA A 81 13.62 15.92 2.26
CA ALA A 81 12.70 14.99 2.91
C ALA A 81 11.25 15.17 2.41
N GLN A 82 10.78 16.42 2.29
CA GLN A 82 9.45 16.74 1.76
C GLN A 82 9.27 16.24 0.32
N ALA A 83 10.23 16.52 -0.56
CA ALA A 83 10.20 16.04 -1.94
C ALA A 83 10.24 14.51 -2.01
N SER A 84 11.10 13.88 -1.21
CA SER A 84 11.20 12.41 -1.15
C SER A 84 9.90 11.77 -0.65
N LEU A 85 9.16 12.40 0.27
CA LEU A 85 7.83 11.94 0.69
C LEU A 85 6.80 12.01 -0.45
N LEU A 86 6.85 13.07 -1.27
CA LEU A 86 6.00 13.18 -2.45
C LEU A 86 6.34 12.04 -3.43
N LEU A 87 7.62 11.83 -3.72
CA LEU A 87 8.06 10.74 -4.60
C LEU A 87 7.75 9.33 -4.05
N ALA A 88 7.67 9.14 -2.73
CA ALA A 88 7.32 7.84 -2.13
C ALA A 88 5.94 7.29 -2.55
N HIS A 89 5.06 8.12 -3.10
CA HIS A 89 3.78 7.67 -3.65
C HIS A 89 3.92 6.75 -4.87
N THR A 90 5.13 6.52 -5.38
CA THR A 90 5.46 5.42 -6.31
C THR A 90 5.43 4.02 -5.68
N HIS A 91 4.88 3.85 -4.47
CA HIS A 91 4.90 2.60 -3.71
C HIS A 91 4.29 1.35 -4.37
N LEU A 92 3.28 1.51 -5.24
CA LEU A 92 2.69 0.37 -5.96
C LEU A 92 3.39 0.11 -7.30
N ILE A 93 4.38 0.90 -7.72
CA ILE A 93 5.10 0.65 -8.97
C ILE A 93 5.76 -0.76 -8.89
N PRO A 94 5.50 -1.67 -9.85
CA PRO A 94 6.05 -3.02 -9.82
C PRO A 94 7.57 -2.97 -9.92
N ARG A 95 8.25 -3.83 -9.17
CA ARG A 95 9.72 -3.84 -9.12
C ARG A 95 10.35 -4.10 -10.47
N CYS A 96 9.76 -4.94 -11.32
CA CYS A 96 10.25 -5.21 -12.67
C CYS A 96 10.37 -3.94 -13.54
N ILE A 97 9.45 -2.98 -13.41
CA ILE A 97 9.45 -1.70 -14.14
C ILE A 97 10.43 -0.68 -13.50
N ALA A 98 10.86 -0.97 -12.28
CA ALA A 98 11.69 -0.11 -11.46
C ALA A 98 13.11 -0.68 -11.24
N GLY A 99 13.66 -1.39 -12.24
CA GLY A 99 15.00 -1.98 -12.13
C GLY A 99 15.14 -2.98 -10.98
N ASN A 100 14.07 -3.72 -10.70
CA ASN A 100 13.91 -4.66 -9.57
C ASN A 100 14.01 -4.02 -8.18
N LYS A 101 13.68 -2.72 -8.04
CA LYS A 101 13.75 -2.00 -6.75
C LYS A 101 12.38 -1.52 -6.26
N PRO A 102 12.12 -1.56 -4.94
CA PRO A 102 10.88 -1.03 -4.37
C PRO A 102 10.95 0.51 -4.24
N LEU A 103 10.73 1.24 -5.34
CA LEU A 103 10.97 2.70 -5.41
C LEU A 103 10.28 3.50 -4.29
N GLY A 104 9.00 3.25 -4.03
CA GLY A 104 8.31 4.00 -2.96
C GLY A 104 8.91 3.73 -1.58
N SER A 105 9.42 2.50 -1.34
CA SER A 105 10.13 2.16 -0.11
C SER A 105 11.46 2.92 -0.01
N ILE A 106 12.22 2.98 -1.11
CA ILE A 106 13.49 3.70 -1.19
C ILE A 106 13.25 5.20 -0.91
N TRP A 107 12.36 5.85 -1.65
CA TRP A 107 12.03 7.26 -1.45
C TRP A 107 11.54 7.57 -0.02
N LEU A 108 10.73 6.68 0.55
CA LEU A 108 10.33 6.80 1.95
C LEU A 108 11.53 6.67 2.92
N GLY A 109 12.45 5.74 2.66
CA GLY A 109 13.69 5.61 3.44
C GLY A 109 14.55 6.88 3.37
N ILE A 110 14.67 7.47 2.18
CA ILE A 110 15.36 8.75 1.96
C ILE A 110 14.70 9.86 2.75
N ALA A 111 13.37 9.99 2.66
CA ALA A 111 12.61 10.97 3.42
C ALA A 111 12.85 10.85 4.94
N ILE A 112 12.79 9.64 5.48
CA ILE A 112 13.01 9.38 6.90
C ILE A 112 14.45 9.73 7.30
N SER A 113 15.43 9.37 6.46
CA SER A 113 16.84 9.67 6.70
C SER A 113 17.08 11.18 6.79
N TYR A 114 16.67 11.94 5.76
CA TYR A 114 16.84 13.39 5.74
C TYR A 114 16.02 14.09 6.83
N ALA A 115 14.82 13.58 7.16
CA ALA A 115 14.06 14.08 8.31
C ALA A 115 14.80 13.84 9.63
N ARG A 116 15.50 12.71 9.80
CA ARG A 116 16.35 12.44 10.98
C ARG A 116 17.55 13.37 11.04
N VAL A 117 18.23 13.64 9.91
CA VAL A 117 19.32 14.62 9.82
C VAL A 117 18.83 16.02 10.21
N ALA A 118 17.63 16.41 9.76
CA ALA A 118 16.97 17.65 10.17
C ALA A 118 16.45 17.64 11.63
N LYS A 119 16.70 16.58 12.40
CA LYS A 119 16.23 16.37 13.78
C LYS A 119 14.70 16.39 13.92
N ALA A 120 13.97 16.06 12.85
CA ALA A 120 12.51 16.07 12.84
C ALA A 120 11.92 15.12 13.89
N HIS A 121 12.48 13.93 14.05
CA HIS A 121 12.10 12.97 15.11
C HIS A 121 12.23 13.50 16.56
N CYS A 122 12.99 14.59 16.77
CA CYS A 122 13.20 15.23 18.07
C CYS A 122 12.43 16.57 18.19
N TYR A 123 11.41 16.81 17.35
CA TYR A 123 10.65 18.07 17.32
C TYR A 123 10.18 18.55 18.70
N SER A 124 9.81 17.62 19.61
CA SER A 124 9.33 17.95 20.95
C SER A 124 10.40 18.52 21.89
N SER A 125 11.67 18.27 21.59
CA SER A 125 12.81 18.64 22.42
C SER A 125 13.38 20.02 22.07
N LEU A 126 12.91 20.64 20.96
CA LEU A 126 13.33 21.99 20.59
C LEU A 126 12.81 23.02 21.61
N ARG A 127 13.73 23.80 22.17
CA ARG A 127 13.46 24.88 23.12
C ARG A 127 14.13 26.18 22.65
N PRO A 128 13.48 27.34 22.83
CA PRO A 128 14.12 28.62 22.55
C PRO A 128 15.16 28.93 23.63
N ASN A 129 16.32 29.44 23.22
CA ASN A 129 17.38 29.88 24.13
C ASN A 129 17.19 31.33 24.61
N LYS A 130 16.40 32.12 23.88
CA LYS A 130 16.10 33.53 24.14
C LYS A 130 14.64 33.80 23.82
N ASP A 131 14.03 34.75 24.53
CA ASP A 131 12.62 35.12 24.32
C ASP A 131 12.34 35.65 22.90
N THR A 132 13.32 36.32 22.28
CA THR A 132 13.21 36.83 20.90
C THR A 132 13.08 35.74 19.84
N GLU A 133 13.52 34.50 20.14
CA GLU A 133 13.53 33.38 19.20
C GLU A 133 12.31 32.46 19.35
N VAL A 134 11.43 32.71 20.32
CA VAL A 134 10.29 31.84 20.65
C VAL A 134 9.41 31.55 19.44
N ALA A 135 9.04 32.60 18.67
CA ALA A 135 8.19 32.45 17.50
C ALA A 135 8.86 31.62 16.38
N LYS A 136 10.13 31.89 16.08
CA LYS A 136 10.91 31.16 15.06
C LYS A 136 11.08 29.68 15.42
N VAL A 137 11.45 29.41 16.68
CA VAL A 137 11.63 28.03 17.17
C VAL A 137 10.30 27.29 17.17
N GLN A 138 9.19 27.95 17.50
CA GLN A 138 7.87 27.33 17.46
C GLN A 138 7.43 27.02 16.01
N LYS A 139 7.70 27.91 15.05
CA LYS A 139 7.45 27.66 13.62
C LYS A 139 8.28 26.47 13.12
N LEU A 140 9.59 26.46 13.39
CA LEU A 140 10.47 25.35 13.02
C LEU A 140 10.02 24.02 13.65
N ARG A 141 9.67 24.04 14.95
CA ARG A 141 9.14 22.88 15.66
C ARG A 141 7.89 22.33 14.98
N ASN A 142 6.99 23.21 14.54
CA ASN A 142 5.79 22.81 13.81
C ASN A 142 6.13 22.18 12.46
N THR A 143 7.01 22.79 11.65
CA THR A 143 7.48 22.23 10.38
C THR A 143 8.09 20.84 10.56
N LEU A 144 8.97 20.67 11.55
CA LEU A 144 9.60 19.39 11.87
C LEU A 144 8.59 18.33 12.32
N LYS A 145 7.61 18.73 13.15
CA LYS A 145 6.53 17.86 13.60
C LYS A 145 5.67 17.39 12.42
N ARG A 146 5.25 18.31 11.54
CA ARG A 146 4.49 17.99 10.32
C ARG A 146 5.25 17.03 9.42
N LEU A 147 6.53 17.32 9.14
CA LEU A 147 7.39 16.48 8.33
C LEU A 147 7.50 15.06 8.92
N TRP A 148 7.82 14.94 10.21
CA TRP A 148 7.98 13.65 10.86
C TRP A 148 6.70 12.82 10.87
N TRP A 149 5.56 13.46 11.18
CA TRP A 149 4.27 12.75 11.17
C TRP A 149 3.80 12.42 9.75
N CYS A 150 4.15 13.20 8.73
CA CYS A 150 3.94 12.80 7.34
C CYS A 150 4.79 11.58 6.96
N CYS A 151 6.06 11.50 7.41
CA CYS A 151 6.86 10.27 7.28
C CYS A 151 6.15 9.08 7.94
N ILE A 152 5.64 9.27 9.16
CA ILE A 152 4.91 8.23 9.89
C ILE A 152 3.68 7.78 9.10
N ILE A 153 2.80 8.69 8.67
CA ILE A 153 1.58 8.35 7.93
C ILE A 153 1.91 7.59 6.64
N CYS A 154 2.86 8.07 5.83
CA CYS A 154 3.31 7.37 4.63
C CYS A 154 3.88 5.98 4.94
N ASP A 155 4.66 5.85 6.02
CA ASP A 155 5.22 4.59 6.50
C ASP A 155 4.18 3.62 7.07
N ARG A 156 2.90 3.99 7.19
CA ARG A 156 1.79 3.07 7.49
C ARG A 156 0.94 2.80 6.26
N LEU A 157 0.47 3.86 5.59
CA LEU A 157 -0.49 3.73 4.51
C LEU A 157 0.11 3.08 3.25
N LEU A 158 1.36 3.41 2.91
CA LEU A 158 2.00 2.83 1.73
C LEU A 158 2.31 1.33 1.97
N PRO A 159 2.93 0.92 3.10
CA PRO A 159 3.17 -0.51 3.35
C PRO A 159 1.89 -1.32 3.56
N LEU A 160 0.84 -0.74 4.16
CA LEU A 160 -0.48 -1.38 4.27
C LEU A 160 -1.04 -1.80 2.90
N THR A 161 -0.85 -0.97 1.88
CA THR A 161 -1.43 -1.17 0.53
C THR A 161 -0.48 -1.88 -0.44
N SER A 162 0.83 -1.71 -0.27
CA SER A 162 1.87 -2.39 -1.07
C SER A 162 2.37 -3.70 -0.47
N ARG A 163 1.92 -4.07 0.74
CA ARG A 163 2.32 -5.29 1.47
C ARG A 163 3.83 -5.34 1.69
N GLN A 164 4.36 -4.25 2.22
CA GLN A 164 5.78 -4.08 2.58
C GLN A 164 5.93 -3.89 4.09
N SER A 165 7.16 -3.91 4.60
CA SER A 165 7.42 -3.59 6.01
C SER A 165 7.59 -2.10 6.25
N ILE A 166 7.20 -1.68 7.46
CA ILE A 166 7.41 -0.34 7.98
C ILE A 166 8.87 -0.12 8.39
N LYS A 167 9.33 1.14 8.37
CA LYS A 167 10.70 1.52 8.76
C LYS A 167 10.77 2.17 10.13
N ILE A 168 9.72 2.90 10.55
CA ILE A 168 9.65 3.54 11.87
C ILE A 168 8.89 2.61 12.82
N THR A 169 9.64 1.88 13.63
CA THR A 169 9.15 0.88 14.58
C THR A 169 9.21 1.41 16.02
N PRO A 170 8.48 0.79 16.97
CA PRO A 170 8.59 1.13 18.38
C PRO A 170 10.01 0.98 18.95
N SER A 171 10.86 0.16 18.33
CA SER A 171 12.27 0.00 18.72
C SER A 171 13.15 1.20 18.37
N ASN A 172 12.74 2.06 17.43
CA ASN A 172 13.56 3.17 16.93
C ASN A 172 12.89 4.56 17.03
N PHE A 173 11.66 4.62 17.54
CA PHE A 173 10.94 5.86 17.84
C PHE A 173 9.86 5.64 18.90
N SER A 174 9.73 6.59 19.85
CA SER A 174 8.68 6.57 20.86
C SER A 174 7.45 7.35 20.43
N PHE A 175 6.29 6.69 20.42
CA PHE A 175 5.00 7.32 20.12
C PHE A 175 4.36 8.05 21.31
N SER A 176 5.09 8.20 22.43
CA SER A 176 4.63 8.94 23.62
C SER A 176 4.68 10.47 23.46
N CYS A 177 5.36 10.98 22.44
CA CYS A 177 5.45 12.41 22.16
C CYS A 177 4.10 12.99 21.65
N SER A 178 3.92 14.31 21.80
CA SER A 178 2.75 15.04 21.30
C SER A 178 2.53 14.79 19.81
N LYS A 179 1.41 14.18 19.43
CA LYS A 179 1.08 13.82 18.04
C LYS A 179 0.70 15.04 17.20
N LEU A 180 0.81 14.93 15.87
CA LEU A 180 0.27 15.93 14.95
C LEU A 180 -1.25 15.97 15.09
N GLY A 181 -1.80 17.16 15.33
CA GLY A 181 -3.24 17.36 15.43
C GLY A 181 -3.66 18.77 15.03
N SER A 182 -4.94 19.10 15.22
CA SER A 182 -5.51 20.35 14.71
C SER A 182 -4.80 21.62 15.17
N ALA A 183 -4.30 21.64 16.41
CA ALA A 183 -3.53 22.77 16.95
C ALA A 183 -2.27 23.09 16.12
N ASP A 184 -1.69 22.10 15.46
CA ASP A 184 -0.49 22.26 14.63
C ASP A 184 -0.81 22.84 13.24
N LEU A 185 -2.09 22.89 12.85
CA LEU A 185 -2.58 23.42 11.57
C LEU A 185 -3.34 24.75 11.71
N CYS A 186 -3.45 25.29 12.93
CA CYS A 186 -4.27 26.47 13.22
C CYS A 186 -3.88 27.71 12.39
N ASP A 187 -2.61 27.85 12.05
CA ASP A 187 -2.06 29.01 11.37
C ASP A 187 -2.46 29.11 9.88
N GLU A 188 -2.86 27.99 9.27
CA GLU A 188 -3.30 27.92 7.88
C GLU A 188 -4.83 27.82 7.71
N LEU A 189 -5.60 27.75 8.81
CA LEU A 189 -7.07 27.58 8.74
C LEU A 189 -7.78 28.72 8.00
N TYR A 190 -7.29 29.96 8.15
CA TYR A 190 -7.91 31.16 7.60
C TYR A 190 -7.19 31.71 6.36
N ASN A 191 -6.13 31.06 5.90
CA ASN A 191 -5.27 31.53 4.82
C ASN A 191 -5.15 30.49 3.69
N SER A 192 -6.24 29.76 3.44
CA SER A 192 -6.35 28.85 2.30
C SER A 192 -7.08 29.55 1.15
N ASP A 193 -6.51 29.46 -0.05
CA ASP A 193 -7.16 29.92 -1.29
C ASP A 193 -8.14 28.88 -1.86
N VAL A 194 -8.23 27.69 -1.25
CA VAL A 194 -8.98 26.53 -1.78
C VAL A 194 -10.19 26.18 -0.93
N TYR A 195 -10.01 26.17 0.39
CA TYR A 195 -11.05 25.73 1.33
C TYR A 195 -11.36 26.83 2.33
N ASP A 196 -12.63 26.91 2.73
CA ASP A 196 -13.05 27.77 3.82
C ASP A 196 -12.56 27.24 5.18
N SER A 197 -12.60 28.11 6.20
CA SER A 197 -12.10 27.79 7.54
C SER A 197 -12.83 26.61 8.19
N THR A 198 -14.12 26.44 7.91
CA THR A 198 -14.90 25.31 8.42
C THR A 198 -14.41 23.99 7.83
N THR A 199 -14.28 23.91 6.50
CA THR A 199 -13.72 22.73 5.83
C THR A 199 -12.29 22.43 6.30
N LYS A 200 -11.42 23.45 6.43
CA LYS A 200 -10.04 23.28 6.94
C LYS A 200 -10.02 22.72 8.36
N THR A 201 -10.92 23.18 9.22
CA THR A 201 -11.06 22.67 10.59
C THR A 201 -11.46 21.19 10.59
N LEU A 202 -12.41 20.82 9.74
CA LEU A 202 -12.82 19.42 9.57
C LEU A 202 -11.69 18.54 9.00
N HIS A 203 -10.91 19.04 8.03
CA HIS A 203 -9.71 18.34 7.53
C HIS A 203 -8.68 18.08 8.64
N ALA A 204 -8.45 19.06 9.50
CA ALA A 204 -7.51 18.95 10.62
C ALA A 204 -7.98 17.91 11.65
N GLU A 205 -9.29 17.85 11.91
CA GLU A 205 -9.90 16.81 12.75
C GLU A 205 -9.76 15.41 12.14
N LEU A 206 -10.08 15.26 10.85
CA LEU A 206 -9.90 13.99 10.12
C LEU A 206 -8.44 13.53 10.09
N LEU A 207 -7.49 14.45 9.89
CA LEU A 207 -6.07 14.15 9.96
C LEU A 207 -5.68 13.65 11.36
N SER A 208 -6.18 14.28 12.42
CA SER A 208 -5.90 13.86 13.80
C SER A 208 -6.36 12.41 14.03
N ARG A 209 -7.54 12.04 13.51
CA ARG A 209 -8.05 10.66 13.56
C ARG A 209 -7.20 9.69 12.74
N LEU A 210 -6.73 10.10 11.56
CA LEU A 210 -5.80 9.30 10.76
C LEU A 210 -4.46 9.10 11.49
N VAL A 211 -3.94 10.12 12.18
CA VAL A 211 -2.72 10.03 12.98
C VAL A 211 -2.88 9.01 14.11
N ASP A 212 -4.01 9.03 14.81
CA ASP A 212 -4.31 8.02 15.84
C ASP A 212 -4.41 6.61 15.25
N LEU A 213 -5.04 6.45 14.08
CA LEU A 213 -5.08 5.17 13.37
C LEU A 213 -3.67 4.71 13.02
N CYS A 214 -2.80 5.59 12.52
CA CYS A 214 -1.41 5.26 12.16
C CYS A 214 -0.57 4.79 13.35
N VAL A 215 -0.90 5.22 14.58
CA VAL A 215 -0.27 4.67 15.78
C VAL A 215 -0.67 3.20 15.94
N VAL A 216 -1.97 2.88 15.89
CA VAL A 216 -2.47 1.49 15.96
C VAL A 216 -1.92 0.63 14.82
N LEU A 217 -1.84 1.19 13.61
CA LEU A 217 -1.29 0.50 12.44
C LEU A 217 0.20 0.14 12.60
N THR A 218 0.94 0.80 13.49
CA THR A 218 2.36 0.47 13.73
C THR A 218 2.48 -0.96 14.25
N ASP A 219 1.68 -1.34 15.24
CA ASP A 219 1.69 -2.67 15.82
C ASP A 219 1.09 -3.70 14.84
N VAL A 220 -0.03 -3.34 14.18
CA VAL A 220 -0.68 -4.18 13.16
C VAL A 220 0.28 -4.56 12.04
N LEU A 221 0.99 -3.59 11.47
CA LEU A 221 1.91 -3.83 10.37
C LEU A 221 3.19 -4.54 10.82
N THR A 222 3.62 -4.34 12.07
CA THR A 222 4.72 -5.12 12.66
C THR A 222 4.35 -6.61 12.74
N VAL A 223 3.16 -6.92 13.27
CA VAL A 223 2.67 -8.31 13.40
C VAL A 223 2.43 -8.95 12.03
N THR A 224 1.78 -8.23 11.11
CA THR A 224 1.38 -8.78 9.80
C THR A 224 2.52 -8.83 8.78
N SER A 225 3.65 -8.16 9.03
CA SER A 225 4.84 -8.18 8.15
C SER A 225 5.37 -9.60 7.85
N VAL A 226 5.13 -10.55 8.76
CA VAL A 226 5.52 -11.97 8.63
C VAL A 226 4.87 -12.63 7.41
N LEU A 227 3.72 -12.13 6.94
CA LEU A 227 3.06 -12.65 5.75
C LEU A 227 3.81 -12.33 4.45
N TYR A 228 4.62 -11.28 4.44
CA TYR A 228 5.11 -10.68 3.18
C TYR A 228 6.65 -10.57 3.10
N ASN A 229 7.37 -10.58 4.21
CA ASN A 229 8.84 -10.46 4.25
C ASN A 229 9.52 -11.75 4.71
N ASN A 230 10.45 -12.30 3.91
CA ASN A 230 11.07 -13.61 4.16
C ASN A 230 12.61 -13.58 3.98
N PRO A 231 13.40 -13.78 5.04
CA PRO A 231 14.78 -14.25 4.94
C PRO A 231 14.90 -15.65 5.56
N SER A 232 14.07 -16.54 5.04
CA SER A 232 13.80 -17.91 5.47
C SER A 232 13.01 -18.01 6.79
N TRP A 233 11.81 -18.59 6.75
CA TRP A 233 11.14 -19.48 7.73
C TRP A 233 12.02 -20.32 8.71
N MET A 234 13.35 -20.13 8.73
CA MET A 234 14.47 -20.87 9.34
C MET A 234 14.80 -20.59 10.81
N LEU A 235 14.02 -19.80 11.57
CA LEU A 235 14.18 -19.73 13.03
C LEU A 235 12.81 -19.92 13.67
N SER A 236 12.39 -21.18 13.77
CA SER A 236 11.09 -21.74 14.17
C SER A 236 10.55 -21.35 15.57
N GLY A 237 10.68 -20.09 16.01
CA GLY A 237 10.19 -19.60 17.32
C GLY A 237 9.35 -18.32 17.29
N ARG A 238 9.23 -17.60 16.16
CA ARG A 238 8.51 -16.30 16.12
C ARG A 238 7.00 -16.37 15.91
N MET A 239 6.44 -17.53 15.58
CA MET A 239 4.97 -17.72 15.61
C MET A 239 4.41 -17.91 17.02
N GLU A 240 5.27 -17.98 18.06
CA GLU A 240 4.83 -17.99 19.47
C GLU A 240 4.32 -16.62 19.97
N VAL A 241 4.48 -15.55 19.18
CA VAL A 241 4.00 -14.19 19.52
C VAL A 241 2.49 -14.07 19.21
N GLY A 242 1.69 -14.97 19.78
CA GLY A 242 0.24 -14.98 19.64
C GLY A 242 -0.48 -13.87 20.42
N LYS A 243 0.22 -13.20 21.35
CA LYS A 243 -0.34 -12.17 22.22
C LYS A 243 -0.52 -10.82 21.51
N ASP A 244 0.32 -10.51 20.52
CA ASP A 244 0.34 -9.18 19.91
C ASP A 244 -0.81 -8.99 18.90
N ALA A 245 -1.25 -10.05 18.22
CA ALA A 245 -2.34 -9.98 17.25
C ALA A 245 -3.72 -9.74 17.89
N SER A 246 -4.00 -10.33 19.06
CA SER A 246 -5.24 -10.07 19.80
C SER A 246 -5.29 -8.64 20.34
N LEU A 247 -4.15 -8.11 20.77
CA LEU A 247 -4.03 -6.70 21.19
C LEU A 247 -4.26 -5.77 19.99
N CYS A 248 -3.66 -6.06 18.83
CA CYS A 248 -3.92 -5.31 17.61
C CYS A 248 -5.42 -5.28 17.25
N GLN A 249 -6.12 -6.42 17.35
CA GLN A 249 -7.56 -6.47 17.09
C GLN A 249 -8.36 -5.63 18.10
N MET A 250 -7.99 -5.69 19.38
CA MET A 250 -8.62 -4.90 20.44
C MET A 250 -8.43 -3.38 20.21
N GLU A 251 -7.21 -2.95 19.92
CA GLU A 251 -6.91 -1.53 19.69
C GLU A 251 -7.55 -1.01 18.40
N LEU A 252 -7.63 -1.82 17.33
CA LEU A 252 -8.41 -1.48 16.14
C LEU A 252 -9.89 -1.29 16.47
N CYS A 253 -10.51 -2.22 17.19
CA CYS A 253 -11.91 -2.10 17.60
C CYS A 253 -12.14 -0.86 18.47
N ARG A 254 -11.25 -0.61 19.44
CA ARG A 254 -11.30 0.57 20.30
C ARG A 254 -11.23 1.87 19.50
N TRP A 255 -10.29 1.94 18.56
CA TRP A 255 -10.16 3.09 17.67
C TRP A 255 -11.44 3.29 16.84
N TYR A 256 -12.02 2.22 16.31
CA TYR A 256 -13.23 2.30 15.48
C TYR A 256 -14.48 2.73 16.24
N SER A 257 -14.63 2.31 17.50
CA SER A 257 -15.71 2.82 18.36
C SER A 257 -15.61 4.34 18.53
N SER A 258 -14.43 4.86 18.84
CA SER A 258 -14.21 6.31 18.94
C SER A 258 -14.36 7.03 17.59
N TRP A 259 -13.93 6.41 16.49
CA TRP A 259 -14.13 6.92 15.15
C TRP A 259 -15.62 7.01 14.79
N SER A 260 -16.42 6.02 15.18
CA SER A 260 -17.87 6.00 14.91
C SER A 260 -18.59 7.17 15.58
N GLU A 261 -18.24 7.48 16.84
CA GLU A 261 -18.75 8.67 17.54
C GLU A 261 -18.39 9.95 16.80
N THR A 262 -17.12 10.06 16.39
CA THR A 262 -16.62 11.22 15.63
C THR A 262 -17.36 11.37 14.29
N LYS A 263 -17.59 10.25 13.59
CA LYS A 263 -18.30 10.21 12.31
C LYS A 263 -19.72 10.73 12.47
N THR A 264 -20.45 10.30 13.50
CA THR A 264 -21.81 10.80 13.78
C THR A 264 -21.80 12.31 14.00
N THR A 265 -20.90 12.83 14.83
CA THR A 265 -20.79 14.28 15.07
C THR A 265 -20.40 15.05 13.81
N LEU A 266 -19.52 14.50 12.97
CA LEU A 266 -19.17 15.11 11.68
C LEU A 266 -20.39 15.14 10.75
N ASP A 267 -21.15 14.06 10.68
CA ASP A 267 -22.32 13.95 9.81
C ASP A 267 -23.46 14.87 10.28
N GLU A 268 -23.65 15.06 11.59
CA GLU A 268 -24.57 16.06 12.15
C GLU A 268 -24.18 17.48 11.77
N ARG A 269 -22.91 17.85 11.95
CA ARG A 269 -22.38 19.18 11.57
C ARG A 269 -22.49 19.45 10.07
N MET A 270 -22.31 18.42 9.25
CA MET A 270 -22.44 18.51 7.80
C MET A 270 -23.90 18.58 7.34
N ALA A 271 -24.84 18.04 8.11
CA ALA A 271 -26.27 18.13 7.80
C ALA A 271 -26.83 19.55 8.02
N GLU A 272 -26.19 20.33 8.89
CA GLU A 272 -26.50 21.76 9.08
C GLU A 272 -26.01 22.63 7.91
N GLU A 273 -25.05 22.15 7.12
CA GLU A 273 -24.54 22.85 5.95
C GLU A 273 -25.38 22.59 4.70
N ILE A 274 -25.60 23.64 3.90
CA ILE A 274 -26.41 23.59 2.66
C ILE A 274 -25.77 22.66 1.60
N SER A 275 -24.45 22.46 1.64
CA SER A 275 -23.74 21.52 0.76
C SER A 275 -22.52 20.94 1.47
N PRO A 276 -22.49 19.63 1.77
CA PRO A 276 -21.34 19.01 2.42
C PRO A 276 -20.11 19.05 1.50
N SER A 277 -18.99 19.55 2.02
CA SER A 277 -17.73 19.59 1.27
C SER A 277 -17.32 18.18 0.81
N SER A 278 -17.27 17.98 -0.52
CA SER A 278 -16.92 16.71 -1.17
C SER A 278 -15.59 16.12 -0.69
N SER A 279 -14.66 16.99 -0.30
CA SER A 279 -13.35 16.61 0.24
C SER A 279 -13.44 15.92 1.61
N ILE A 280 -14.42 16.29 2.44
CA ILE A 280 -14.66 15.69 3.75
C ILE A 280 -15.17 14.26 3.58
N ILE A 281 -16.16 14.07 2.71
CA ILE A 281 -16.70 12.73 2.38
C ILE A 281 -15.59 11.83 1.83
N LEU A 282 -14.75 12.37 0.94
CA LEU A 282 -13.60 11.66 0.36
C LEU A 282 -12.65 11.16 1.45
N PHE A 283 -12.17 12.03 2.32
CA PHE A 283 -11.19 11.68 3.34
C PHE A 283 -11.77 10.81 4.45
N LYS A 284 -13.03 11.05 4.86
CA LYS A 284 -13.77 10.21 5.80
C LYS A 284 -13.80 8.75 5.34
N ASN A 285 -14.23 8.51 4.10
CA ASN A 285 -14.31 7.17 3.53
C ASN A 285 -12.92 6.55 3.28
N LEU A 286 -11.91 7.34 2.90
CA LEU A 286 -10.55 6.82 2.75
C LEU A 286 -9.96 6.31 4.08
N ILE A 287 -10.18 7.03 5.18
CA ILE A 287 -9.78 6.57 6.52
C ILE A 287 -10.46 5.23 6.85
N GLU A 288 -11.75 5.10 6.54
CA GLU A 288 -12.53 3.89 6.76
C GLU A 288 -12.00 2.71 5.92
N MET A 289 -11.64 2.95 4.66
CA MET A 289 -10.97 1.94 3.82
C MET A 289 -9.63 1.49 4.41
N TYR A 290 -8.81 2.41 4.95
CA TYR A 290 -7.53 2.04 5.58
C TYR A 290 -7.74 1.18 6.83
N TYR A 291 -8.71 1.55 7.68
CA TYR A 291 -9.09 0.76 8.84
C TYR A 291 -9.51 -0.66 8.44
N HIS A 292 -10.41 -0.81 7.48
CA HIS A 292 -10.87 -2.14 7.04
C HIS A 292 -9.79 -2.94 6.33
N SER A 293 -8.89 -2.29 5.59
CA SER A 293 -7.72 -2.95 4.99
C SER A 293 -6.77 -3.51 6.06
N ALA A 294 -6.60 -2.79 7.17
CA ALA A 294 -5.82 -3.26 8.31
C ALA A 294 -6.49 -4.43 9.03
N ARG A 295 -7.82 -4.37 9.24
CA ARG A 295 -8.59 -5.49 9.77
C ARG A 295 -8.44 -6.75 8.91
N LEU A 296 -8.55 -6.61 7.58
CA LEU A 296 -8.37 -7.72 6.65
C LEU A 296 -6.98 -8.36 6.80
N SER A 297 -5.93 -7.55 6.91
CA SER A 297 -4.56 -8.03 7.13
C SER A 297 -4.41 -8.83 8.43
N VAL A 298 -5.03 -8.37 9.53
CA VAL A 298 -5.06 -9.09 10.81
C VAL A 298 -5.86 -10.40 10.68
N CYS A 299 -6.98 -10.39 9.96
CA CYS A 299 -7.78 -11.59 9.72
C CYS A 299 -6.96 -12.65 8.96
N HIS A 300 -6.27 -12.27 7.89
CA HIS A 300 -5.40 -13.18 7.13
C HIS A 300 -4.28 -13.75 8.00
N TYR A 301 -3.65 -12.93 8.85
CA TYR A 301 -2.65 -13.39 9.81
C TYR A 301 -3.22 -14.41 10.81
N ASN A 302 -4.39 -14.11 11.38
CA ASN A 302 -5.04 -15.01 12.33
C ASN A 302 -5.51 -16.33 11.68
N ILE A 303 -5.98 -16.30 10.44
CA ILE A 303 -6.35 -17.51 9.68
C ILE A 303 -5.11 -18.38 9.45
N LEU A 304 -3.97 -17.78 9.05
CA LEU A 304 -2.70 -18.50 8.92
C LEU A 304 -2.28 -19.13 10.26
N ARG A 305 -2.36 -18.39 11.36
CA ARG A 305 -2.03 -18.91 12.69
C ARG A 305 -2.99 -20.01 13.15
N SER A 306 -4.28 -19.90 12.81
CA SER A 306 -5.29 -20.93 13.12
C SER A 306 -4.94 -22.27 12.50
N SER A 307 -4.31 -22.28 11.32
CA SER A 307 -3.85 -23.51 10.67
C SER A 307 -2.78 -24.28 11.46
N LEU A 308 -2.22 -23.68 12.52
CA LEU A 308 -1.21 -24.29 13.40
C LEU A 308 -1.77 -24.72 14.77
N LEU A 309 -3.05 -24.44 15.05
CA LEU A 309 -3.72 -24.75 16.33
C LEU A 309 -4.48 -26.10 16.27
N PRO A 310 -4.85 -26.70 17.43
CA PRO A 310 -5.69 -27.89 17.46
C PRO A 310 -7.07 -27.67 16.78
N PRO A 311 -7.66 -28.71 16.15
CA PRO A 311 -8.83 -28.56 15.27
C PRO A 311 -10.04 -27.86 15.92
N SER A 312 -10.38 -28.22 17.17
CA SER A 312 -11.57 -27.69 17.86
C SER A 312 -11.50 -26.18 18.15
N GLN A 313 -10.30 -25.66 18.45
CA GLN A 313 -10.08 -24.23 18.65
C GLN A 313 -9.93 -23.51 17.31
N SER A 314 -9.35 -24.17 16.31
CA SER A 314 -9.19 -23.64 14.96
C SER A 314 -10.55 -23.33 14.30
N ASP A 315 -11.54 -24.22 14.41
CA ASP A 315 -12.84 -24.03 13.72
C ASP A 315 -13.63 -22.82 14.24
N THR A 316 -13.69 -22.66 15.57
CA THR A 316 -14.38 -21.50 16.17
C THR A 316 -13.69 -20.18 15.83
N GLN A 317 -12.35 -20.18 15.80
CA GLN A 317 -11.57 -19.01 15.44
C GLN A 317 -11.71 -18.69 13.96
N LEU A 318 -11.64 -19.70 13.09
CA LEU A 318 -11.81 -19.57 11.65
C LEU A 318 -13.17 -18.97 11.30
N ARG A 319 -14.25 -19.43 11.95
CA ARG A 319 -15.60 -18.87 11.73
C ARG A 319 -15.67 -17.38 12.09
N ARG A 320 -15.11 -16.98 13.23
CA ARG A 320 -15.06 -15.56 13.63
C ARG A 320 -14.25 -14.72 12.65
N GLN A 321 -13.06 -15.19 12.26
CA GLN A 321 -12.22 -14.45 11.30
C GLN A 321 -12.88 -14.36 9.92
N SER A 322 -13.62 -15.39 9.52
CA SER A 322 -14.41 -15.42 8.29
C SER A 322 -15.51 -14.35 8.27
N GLU A 323 -16.27 -14.22 9.35
CA GLU A 323 -17.32 -13.18 9.51
C GLU A 323 -16.70 -11.76 9.51
N ASP A 324 -15.63 -11.56 10.27
CA ASP A 324 -14.91 -10.28 10.34
C ASP A 324 -14.32 -9.85 8.99
N LEU A 325 -13.79 -10.82 8.25
CA LEU A 325 -13.23 -10.63 6.92
C LEU A 325 -14.29 -10.21 5.91
N GLN A 326 -15.43 -10.92 5.88
CA GLN A 326 -16.54 -10.59 5.00
C GLN A 326 -17.10 -9.20 5.32
N GLY A 327 -17.35 -8.90 6.59
CA GLY A 327 -17.82 -7.58 7.01
C GLY A 327 -16.87 -6.47 6.59
N SER A 328 -15.55 -6.67 6.76
CA SER A 328 -14.56 -5.67 6.38
C SER A 328 -14.45 -5.46 4.86
N ALA A 329 -14.52 -6.54 4.07
CA ALA A 329 -14.51 -6.44 2.61
C ALA A 329 -15.78 -5.74 2.07
N SER A 330 -16.95 -6.02 2.66
CA SER A 330 -18.20 -5.34 2.32
C SER A 330 -18.12 -3.84 2.61
N ARG A 331 -17.57 -3.42 3.76
CA ARG A 331 -17.40 -2.00 4.09
C ARG A 331 -16.50 -1.26 3.11
N VAL A 332 -15.38 -1.85 2.69
CA VAL A 332 -14.53 -1.24 1.64
C VAL A 332 -15.30 -1.09 0.33
N THR A 333 -16.13 -2.09 -0.01
CA THR A 333 -16.97 -2.06 -1.21
C THR A 333 -18.03 -0.97 -1.13
N GLU A 334 -18.69 -0.79 0.02
CA GLU A 334 -19.65 0.29 0.25
C GLU A 334 -19.01 1.67 0.06
N CYS A 335 -17.82 1.90 0.63
CA CYS A 335 -17.06 3.14 0.41
C CYS A 335 -16.77 3.39 -1.07
N LEU A 336 -16.36 2.34 -1.80
CA LEU A 336 -16.11 2.41 -3.24
C LEU A 336 -17.39 2.78 -4.01
N LEU A 337 -18.50 2.11 -3.75
CA LEU A 337 -19.79 2.42 -4.38
C LEU A 337 -20.26 3.84 -4.07
N GLU A 338 -20.03 4.33 -2.84
CA GLU A 338 -20.34 5.72 -2.48
C GLU A 338 -19.51 6.72 -3.28
N PHE A 339 -18.23 6.45 -3.52
CA PHE A 339 -17.40 7.31 -4.38
C PHE A 339 -17.90 7.37 -5.82
N ASP A 340 -18.43 6.27 -6.38
CA ASP A 340 -19.01 6.29 -7.73
C ASP A 340 -20.28 7.13 -7.75
N ARG A 341 -21.18 6.89 -6.78
CA ARG A 341 -22.47 7.58 -6.66
C ARG A 341 -22.30 9.10 -6.55
N LEU A 342 -21.27 9.56 -5.85
CA LEU A 342 -20.97 10.98 -5.64
C LEU A 342 -20.00 11.55 -6.68
N GLY A 343 -19.54 10.77 -7.67
CA GLY A 343 -18.60 11.22 -8.69
C GLY A 343 -17.18 11.52 -8.16
N LEU A 344 -16.84 11.01 -6.98
CA LEU A 344 -15.58 11.27 -6.28
C LEU A 344 -14.44 10.34 -6.70
N SER A 345 -14.72 9.28 -7.48
CA SER A 345 -13.71 8.27 -7.86
C SER A 345 -12.47 8.86 -8.55
N ARG A 346 -12.61 9.99 -9.26
CA ARG A 346 -11.48 10.70 -9.91
C ARG A 346 -10.43 11.24 -8.92
N TRP A 347 -10.85 11.52 -7.69
CA TRP A 347 -10.03 12.11 -6.63
C TRP A 347 -9.34 11.06 -5.75
N LEU A 348 -9.44 9.77 -6.09
CA LEU A 348 -8.85 8.73 -5.24
C LEU A 348 -7.32 8.65 -5.40
N PRO A 349 -6.59 8.50 -4.29
CA PRO A 349 -5.14 8.33 -4.28
C PRO A 349 -4.75 6.93 -4.75
N MET A 350 -3.47 6.74 -5.09
CA MET A 350 -2.95 5.43 -5.53
C MET A 350 -3.15 4.34 -4.47
N THR A 351 -3.13 4.69 -3.18
CA THR A 351 -3.40 3.77 -2.06
C THR A 351 -4.79 3.11 -2.15
N ALA A 352 -5.79 3.78 -2.75
CA ALA A 352 -7.13 3.21 -2.92
C ALA A 352 -7.11 1.94 -3.78
N ILE A 353 -6.18 1.84 -4.75
CA ILE A 353 -6.00 0.63 -5.57
C ILE A 353 -5.63 -0.57 -4.69
N GLY A 354 -4.67 -0.38 -3.78
CA GLY A 354 -4.23 -1.45 -2.87
C GLY A 354 -5.29 -1.86 -1.85
N CYS A 355 -6.15 -0.92 -1.42
CA CYS A 355 -7.33 -1.24 -0.60
C CYS A 355 -8.42 -1.98 -1.38
N THR A 356 -8.55 -1.72 -2.68
CA THR A 356 -9.59 -2.29 -3.56
C THR A 356 -9.28 -3.72 -3.99
N ALA A 357 -7.99 -4.07 -4.13
CA ALA A 357 -7.56 -5.29 -4.80
C ALA A 357 -8.17 -6.56 -4.21
N PHE A 358 -8.08 -6.75 -2.89
CA PHE A 358 -8.62 -7.93 -2.23
C PHE A 358 -10.15 -7.97 -2.20
N PRO A 359 -10.88 -6.91 -1.79
CA PRO A 359 -12.35 -6.91 -1.84
C PRO A 359 -12.93 -7.18 -3.23
N LEU A 360 -12.28 -6.67 -4.28
CA LEU A 360 -12.67 -6.96 -5.66
C LEU A 360 -12.41 -8.42 -6.02
N ALA A 361 -11.22 -8.96 -5.71
CA ALA A 361 -10.92 -10.37 -5.95
C ALA A 361 -11.91 -11.31 -5.24
N LEU A 362 -12.25 -10.99 -3.99
CA LEU A 362 -13.23 -11.75 -3.20
C LEU A 362 -14.60 -11.81 -3.90
N GLN A 363 -15.11 -10.66 -4.35
CA GLN A 363 -16.40 -10.58 -5.04
C GLN A 363 -16.38 -11.25 -6.42
N MET A 364 -15.29 -11.10 -7.16
CA MET A 364 -15.12 -11.78 -8.45
C MET A 364 -15.10 -13.31 -8.28
N ILE A 365 -14.38 -13.84 -7.29
CA ILE A 365 -14.40 -15.28 -6.98
C ILE A 365 -15.82 -15.73 -6.63
N ASP A 366 -16.54 -14.96 -5.81
CA ASP A 366 -17.92 -15.28 -5.46
C ASP A 366 -18.85 -15.34 -6.69
N VAL A 367 -18.76 -14.39 -7.61
CA VAL A 367 -19.56 -14.39 -8.85
C VAL A 367 -19.20 -15.58 -9.75
N GLU A 368 -17.90 -15.86 -9.92
CA GLU A 368 -17.43 -16.97 -10.75
C GLU A 368 -17.79 -18.35 -10.19
N LEU A 369 -17.82 -18.51 -8.86
CA LEU A 369 -18.24 -19.77 -8.23
C LEU A 369 -19.76 -19.98 -8.25
N LEU A 370 -20.55 -18.91 -8.38
CA LEU A 370 -22.01 -18.99 -8.48
C LEU A 370 -22.50 -19.25 -9.91
N ARG A 371 -21.77 -18.80 -10.93
CA ARG A 371 -22.12 -18.97 -12.36
C ARG A 371 -22.37 -20.42 -12.83
N PRO A 372 -21.68 -21.46 -12.33
CA PRO A 372 -21.90 -22.85 -12.77
C PRO A 372 -23.23 -23.46 -12.28
N LYS A 373 -23.87 -22.86 -11.27
CA LYS A 373 -25.14 -23.38 -10.71
C LYS A 373 -26.31 -22.73 -11.46
N LYS A 374 -27.20 -23.52 -12.09
CA LYS A 374 -28.52 -23.00 -12.47
C LYS A 374 -29.17 -22.45 -11.19
N PRO A 375 -29.72 -21.23 -11.17
CA PRO A 375 -30.33 -20.68 -9.97
C PRO A 375 -31.46 -21.60 -9.53
N SER A 376 -31.24 -22.29 -8.40
CA SER A 376 -32.20 -23.22 -7.80
C SER A 376 -33.42 -22.47 -7.26
N SER A 377 -33.27 -21.18 -6.95
CA SER A 377 -34.32 -20.29 -6.47
C SER A 377 -34.23 -18.88 -7.09
N PRO A 378 -35.36 -18.15 -7.19
CA PRO A 378 -35.36 -16.76 -7.65
C PRO A 378 -34.56 -15.82 -6.73
N GLU A 379 -34.44 -16.12 -5.43
CA GLU A 379 -33.64 -15.33 -4.48
C GLU A 379 -32.12 -15.43 -4.75
N GLU A 380 -31.63 -16.60 -5.18
CA GLU A 380 -30.23 -16.78 -5.58
C GLU A 380 -29.91 -16.00 -6.86
N GLY A 381 -30.84 -15.94 -7.80
CA GLY A 381 -30.71 -15.13 -9.01
C GLY A 381 -30.60 -13.63 -8.74
N VAL A 382 -31.35 -13.11 -7.76
CA VAL A 382 -31.27 -11.70 -7.35
C VAL A 382 -29.95 -11.38 -6.64
N LYS A 383 -29.47 -12.29 -5.77
CA LYS A 383 -28.18 -12.10 -5.09
C LYS A 383 -27.01 -12.13 -6.07
N LEU A 384 -27.06 -13.01 -7.07
CA LEU A 384 -26.03 -13.08 -8.11
C LEU A 384 -25.99 -11.79 -8.94
N THR A 385 -27.15 -11.33 -9.43
CA THR A 385 -27.22 -10.09 -10.22
C THR A 385 -26.77 -8.86 -9.43
N GLN A 386 -27.09 -8.79 -8.13
CA GLN A 386 -26.58 -7.72 -7.27
C GLN A 386 -25.04 -7.76 -7.12
N LYS A 387 -24.46 -8.95 -6.91
CA LYS A 387 -22.99 -9.11 -6.84
C LYS A 387 -22.32 -8.79 -8.18
N GLU A 388 -22.91 -9.17 -9.30
CA GLU A 388 -22.44 -8.83 -10.64
C GLU A 388 -22.42 -7.32 -10.85
N GLN A 389 -23.50 -6.62 -10.45
CA GLN A 389 -23.55 -5.15 -10.54
C GLN A 389 -22.49 -4.48 -9.66
N HIS A 390 -22.26 -4.98 -8.44
CA HIS A 390 -21.21 -4.45 -7.57
C HIS A 390 -19.83 -4.62 -8.22
N VAL A 391 -19.53 -5.81 -8.74
CA VAL A 391 -18.28 -6.08 -9.46
C VAL A 391 -18.13 -5.14 -10.66
N GLU A 392 -19.17 -4.98 -11.48
CA GLU A 392 -19.14 -4.09 -12.64
C GLU A 392 -18.85 -2.64 -12.24
N ASN A 393 -19.49 -2.15 -11.19
CA ASN A 393 -19.28 -0.79 -10.69
C ASN A 393 -17.83 -0.59 -10.22
N ILE A 394 -17.28 -1.53 -9.45
CA ILE A 394 -15.88 -1.45 -9.00
C ILE A 394 -14.91 -1.57 -10.19
N LEU A 395 -15.21 -2.41 -11.18
CA LEU A 395 -14.41 -2.53 -12.41
C LEU A 395 -14.41 -1.22 -13.21
N LYS A 396 -15.54 -0.53 -13.29
CA LYS A 396 -15.64 0.81 -13.90
C LYS A 396 -14.74 1.81 -13.18
N GLN A 397 -14.69 1.76 -11.84
CA GLN A 397 -13.78 2.60 -11.06
C GLN A 397 -12.31 2.26 -11.30
N MET A 398 -11.95 0.97 -11.33
CA MET A 398 -10.59 0.52 -11.67
C MET A 398 -10.19 0.98 -13.08
N LYS A 399 -11.11 0.92 -14.06
CA LYS A 399 -10.88 1.49 -15.40
C LYS A 399 -10.64 3.01 -15.36
N SER A 400 -11.32 3.74 -14.47
CA SER A 400 -11.06 5.18 -14.25
C SER A 400 -9.65 5.42 -13.69
N TYR A 401 -9.20 4.61 -12.72
CA TYR A 401 -7.83 4.70 -12.19
C TYR A 401 -6.76 4.45 -13.24
N LYS A 402 -7.00 3.57 -14.21
CA LYS A 402 -6.05 3.28 -15.30
C LYS A 402 -5.58 4.52 -16.03
N LYS A 403 -6.44 5.54 -16.19
CA LYS A 403 -6.06 6.81 -16.86
C LYS A 403 -5.03 7.63 -16.08
N LYS A 404 -4.88 7.36 -14.78
CA LYS A 404 -4.08 8.13 -13.84
C LYS A 404 -2.90 7.34 -13.28
N TYR A 405 -3.06 6.03 -13.19
CA TYR A 405 -2.14 5.12 -12.54
C TYR A 405 -1.99 3.87 -13.42
N TYR A 406 -0.89 3.79 -14.17
CA TYR A 406 -0.56 2.65 -15.00
C TYR A 406 -0.59 1.31 -14.24
N ILE A 407 -0.33 1.35 -12.92
CA ILE A 407 -0.30 0.17 -12.06
C ILE A 407 -1.66 -0.53 -11.97
N THR A 408 -2.77 0.15 -12.27
CA THR A 408 -4.09 -0.47 -12.18
C THR A 408 -4.22 -1.71 -13.07
N ASP A 409 -3.63 -1.71 -14.27
CA ASP A 409 -3.64 -2.87 -15.15
C ASP A 409 -2.92 -4.07 -14.52
N TRP A 410 -1.81 -3.83 -13.84
CA TRP A 410 -1.05 -4.87 -13.15
C TRP A 410 -1.87 -5.52 -12.04
N VAL A 411 -2.49 -4.70 -11.18
CA VAL A 411 -3.34 -5.18 -10.08
C VAL A 411 -4.53 -5.96 -10.64
N MET A 412 -5.15 -5.48 -11.72
CA MET A 412 -6.23 -6.20 -12.40
C MET A 412 -5.79 -7.54 -13.00
N ARG A 413 -4.56 -7.66 -13.51
CA ARG A 413 -4.01 -8.96 -13.97
C ARG A 413 -3.83 -9.92 -12.79
N ALA A 414 -3.29 -9.45 -11.66
CA ALA A 414 -3.13 -10.26 -10.46
C ALA A 414 -4.47 -10.77 -9.92
N ILE A 415 -5.49 -9.89 -9.86
CA ILE A 415 -6.86 -10.26 -9.47
C ILE A 415 -7.41 -11.35 -10.39
N ARG A 416 -7.35 -11.12 -11.72
CA ARG A 416 -7.84 -12.10 -12.72
C ARG A 416 -7.16 -13.44 -12.58
N HIS A 417 -5.85 -13.47 -12.38
CA HIS A 417 -5.10 -14.71 -12.19
C HIS A 417 -5.57 -15.49 -10.95
N VAL A 418 -5.76 -14.80 -9.82
CA VAL A 418 -6.24 -15.43 -8.58
C VAL A 418 -7.68 -15.95 -8.72
N VAL A 419 -8.54 -15.22 -9.43
CA VAL A 419 -9.90 -15.65 -9.75
C VAL A 419 -9.89 -16.93 -10.62
N GLU A 420 -9.04 -16.97 -11.65
CA GLU A 420 -8.89 -18.14 -12.53
C GLU A 420 -8.37 -19.36 -11.78
N LEU A 421 -7.38 -19.17 -10.89
CA LEU A 421 -6.91 -20.25 -10.02
C LEU A 421 -8.04 -20.83 -9.17
N ALA A 422 -8.86 -19.96 -8.56
CA ALA A 422 -10.00 -20.39 -7.74
C ALA A 422 -11.02 -21.21 -8.56
N ARG A 423 -11.23 -20.84 -9.82
CA ARG A 423 -12.13 -21.53 -10.75
C ARG A 423 -11.61 -22.93 -11.13
N GLN A 424 -10.35 -23.05 -11.52
CA GLN A 424 -9.75 -24.32 -12.00
C GLN A 424 -9.73 -25.43 -10.95
N ARG A 425 -9.80 -25.07 -9.66
CA ARG A 425 -9.80 -26.01 -8.54
C ARG A 425 -11.19 -26.28 -7.95
N SER A 426 -12.23 -25.69 -8.55
CA SER A 426 -13.61 -26.10 -8.33
C SER A 426 -13.81 -27.49 -8.97
N PRO A 427 -14.48 -28.47 -8.30
CA PRO A 427 -14.68 -29.79 -8.87
C PRO A 427 -15.32 -29.70 -10.26
N ALA A 428 -14.86 -30.54 -11.19
CA ALA A 428 -15.53 -30.72 -12.46
C ALA A 428 -17.00 -31.15 -12.20
N PRO A 429 -17.97 -30.75 -13.03
CA PRO A 429 -19.40 -31.02 -12.84
C PRO A 429 -19.81 -32.51 -12.91
N MET A 430 -18.85 -33.44 -12.83
CA MET A 430 -19.05 -34.89 -12.98
C MET A 430 -19.03 -35.66 -11.65
N SER A 431 -18.85 -35.00 -10.51
CA SER A 431 -19.09 -35.61 -9.19
C SER A 431 -20.47 -35.22 -8.66
N THR A 432 -21.33 -36.21 -8.42
CA THR A 432 -22.69 -36.08 -7.87
C THR A 432 -22.74 -35.63 -6.40
N ASP A 433 -21.62 -35.19 -5.83
CA ASP A 433 -21.54 -34.72 -4.45
C ASP A 433 -21.63 -33.19 -4.40
N ASP A 434 -22.61 -32.68 -3.65
CA ASP A 434 -23.00 -31.28 -3.46
C ASP A 434 -21.94 -30.41 -2.71
N ASP A 435 -20.71 -30.90 -2.59
CA ASP A 435 -19.62 -30.36 -1.76
C ASP A 435 -18.77 -29.27 -2.46
N SER A 436 -19.20 -28.76 -3.62
CA SER A 436 -18.49 -27.69 -4.33
C SER A 436 -18.68 -26.33 -3.63
N PRO A 437 -17.62 -25.58 -3.31
CA PRO A 437 -17.72 -24.34 -2.54
C PRO A 437 -18.56 -23.31 -3.30
N SER A 438 -19.61 -22.79 -2.65
CA SER A 438 -20.55 -21.84 -3.27
C SER A 438 -20.12 -20.38 -3.17
N SER A 439 -19.11 -20.10 -2.35
CA SER A 439 -18.49 -18.79 -2.14
C SER A 439 -17.02 -18.95 -1.80
N CYS A 440 -16.23 -17.89 -2.01
CA CYS A 440 -14.87 -17.78 -1.51
C CYS A 440 -14.79 -18.01 0.01
N LEU A 441 -15.85 -17.67 0.75
CA LEU A 441 -15.95 -17.94 2.18
C LEU A 441 -16.11 -19.43 2.49
N ASP A 442 -16.84 -20.17 1.65
CA ASP A 442 -16.96 -21.62 1.77
C ASP A 442 -15.63 -22.29 1.43
N MET A 443 -14.91 -21.75 0.45
CA MET A 443 -13.53 -22.17 0.17
C MET A 443 -12.59 -21.92 1.35
N LEU A 444 -12.75 -20.80 2.08
CA LEU A 444 -12.01 -20.56 3.32
C LEU A 444 -12.34 -21.61 4.40
N LYS A 445 -13.62 -21.98 4.57
CA LYS A 445 -14.04 -22.98 5.57
C LYS A 445 -13.59 -24.40 5.22
N THR A 446 -13.71 -24.79 3.95
CA THR A 446 -13.40 -26.14 3.46
C THR A 446 -11.90 -26.35 3.23
N ARG A 447 -11.19 -25.31 2.74
CA ARG A 447 -9.78 -25.38 2.35
C ARG A 447 -9.00 -24.11 2.74
N PRO A 448 -8.81 -23.82 4.05
CA PRO A 448 -8.17 -22.58 4.53
C PRO A 448 -6.78 -22.33 3.93
N SER A 449 -5.96 -23.38 3.81
CA SER A 449 -4.61 -23.25 3.24
C SER A 449 -4.62 -22.84 1.77
N TYR A 450 -5.62 -23.30 1.01
CA TYR A 450 -5.74 -22.92 -0.40
C TYR A 450 -6.21 -21.47 -0.55
N TYR A 451 -7.21 -21.07 0.24
CA TYR A 451 -7.63 -19.67 0.33
C TYR A 451 -6.44 -18.76 0.66
N LEU A 452 -5.64 -19.09 1.68
CA LEU A 452 -4.47 -18.29 2.05
C LEU A 452 -3.46 -18.18 0.91
N ARG A 453 -3.24 -19.26 0.15
CA ARG A 453 -2.37 -19.21 -1.04
C ARG A 453 -2.89 -18.22 -2.08
N LEU A 454 -4.20 -18.18 -2.34
CA LEU A 454 -4.81 -17.23 -3.28
C LEU A 454 -4.59 -15.78 -2.83
N VAL A 455 -4.82 -15.49 -1.55
CA VAL A 455 -4.60 -14.16 -0.97
C VAL A 455 -3.13 -13.75 -1.04
N MET A 456 -2.21 -14.63 -0.62
CA MET A 456 -0.78 -14.35 -0.68
C MET A 456 -0.28 -14.20 -2.11
N THR A 457 -0.88 -14.93 -3.07
CA THR A 457 -0.59 -14.75 -4.50
C THR A 457 -0.96 -13.35 -4.98
N LEU A 458 -2.15 -12.86 -4.63
CA LEU A 458 -2.57 -11.50 -4.96
C LEU A 458 -1.60 -10.47 -4.36
N ASP A 459 -1.34 -10.59 -3.06
CA ASP A 459 -0.54 -9.62 -2.30
C ASP A 459 0.93 -9.60 -2.73
N MET A 460 1.55 -10.76 -2.95
CA MET A 460 2.92 -10.85 -3.47
C MET A 460 3.01 -10.34 -4.91
N SER A 461 2.00 -10.56 -5.75
CA SER A 461 1.95 -10.02 -7.10
C SER A 461 1.91 -8.49 -7.12
N ILE A 462 1.17 -7.90 -6.17
CA ILE A 462 1.09 -6.44 -5.98
C ILE A 462 2.42 -5.89 -5.43
N SER A 463 2.99 -6.54 -4.41
CA SER A 463 4.23 -6.08 -3.75
C SER A 463 5.47 -6.25 -4.64
N ASN A 464 5.54 -7.37 -5.35
CA ASN A 464 6.76 -7.83 -6.01
C ASN A 464 6.78 -7.59 -7.52
N GLY A 465 5.62 -7.36 -8.13
CA GLY A 465 5.54 -7.33 -9.59
C GLY A 465 5.86 -8.70 -10.21
N ARG A 466 5.65 -9.80 -9.48
CA ARG A 466 5.76 -11.17 -9.98
C ARG A 466 4.83 -12.11 -9.24
N LEU A 467 4.41 -13.19 -9.90
CA LEU A 467 3.76 -14.31 -9.21
C LEU A 467 4.72 -14.96 -8.20
N PRO A 468 4.22 -15.48 -7.07
CA PRO A 468 5.04 -16.15 -6.08
C PRO A 468 5.48 -17.55 -6.53
N ASP A 469 6.70 -17.91 -6.19
CA ASP A 469 7.22 -19.28 -6.31
C ASP A 469 6.80 -20.14 -5.09
N GLU A 470 6.88 -21.48 -5.16
CA GLU A 470 6.57 -22.34 -4.00
C GLU A 470 7.43 -22.00 -2.76
N CYS A 471 8.67 -21.54 -2.98
CA CYS A 471 9.57 -21.12 -1.90
C CYS A 471 9.10 -19.85 -1.18
N ASP A 472 8.32 -18.99 -1.86
CA ASP A 472 7.80 -17.74 -1.30
C ASP A 472 6.70 -18.01 -0.26
N PHE A 473 5.98 -19.14 -0.37
CA PHE A 473 4.98 -19.53 0.61
C PHE A 473 5.60 -20.09 1.90
N PRO A 474 4.94 -19.88 3.07
CA PRO A 474 5.29 -20.57 4.32
C PRO A 474 5.25 -22.10 4.14
N PRO A 475 6.10 -22.86 4.84
CA PRO A 475 6.15 -24.32 4.72
C PRO A 475 4.80 -25.02 4.95
N SER A 476 3.95 -24.51 5.84
CA SER A 476 2.59 -25.03 6.08
C SER A 476 1.64 -24.86 4.88
N LEU A 477 1.95 -23.94 3.97
CA LEU A 477 1.17 -23.66 2.76
C LEU A 477 1.83 -24.21 1.48
N ARG A 478 3.06 -24.73 1.54
CA ARG A 478 3.72 -25.35 0.39
C ARG A 478 3.03 -26.66 0.01
N LYS A 479 3.04 -27.01 -1.27
CA LYS A 479 2.56 -28.33 -1.70
C LYS A 479 3.40 -29.39 -1.00
N ALA A 480 2.77 -30.40 -0.40
CA ALA A 480 3.49 -31.56 0.14
C ALA A 480 4.26 -32.21 -1.02
N GLY A 481 5.58 -32.07 -1.03
CA GLY A 481 6.42 -32.76 -2.01
C GLY A 481 6.15 -34.25 -1.87
N ARG A 482 5.77 -34.93 -2.96
CA ARG A 482 6.00 -36.36 -3.04
C ARG A 482 7.49 -36.54 -2.80
N GLY A 483 7.87 -37.11 -1.66
CA GLY A 483 9.17 -37.75 -1.54
C GLY A 483 9.30 -38.70 -2.72
N LEU A 484 10.40 -38.58 -3.47
CA LEU A 484 10.80 -39.63 -4.38
C LEU A 484 11.02 -40.89 -3.53
N SER A 485 9.99 -41.71 -3.41
CA SER A 485 10.15 -43.13 -3.15
C SER A 485 10.73 -43.77 -4.41
N SER A 486 12.00 -43.48 -4.70
CA SER A 486 12.80 -44.40 -5.51
C SER A 486 13.03 -45.63 -4.64
N ARG A 487 12.25 -46.67 -4.93
CA ARG A 487 12.50 -48.04 -4.48
C ARG A 487 13.90 -48.45 -4.96
N SER A 488 14.90 -48.22 -4.12
CA SER A 488 16.20 -48.89 -4.20
C SER A 488 16.31 -49.81 -3.00
N GLN A 489 16.62 -51.07 -3.31
CA GLN A 489 16.75 -52.18 -2.39
C GLN A 489 17.64 -51.86 -1.19
N ALA A 490 17.31 -52.49 -0.06
CA ALA A 490 18.14 -52.53 1.11
C ALA A 490 19.56 -53.02 0.76
N THR A 491 20.56 -52.18 1.04
CA THR A 491 21.95 -52.62 1.28
C THR A 491 22.68 -51.58 2.13
N SER A 492 23.00 -51.97 3.38
CA SER A 492 24.04 -51.49 4.30
C SER A 492 24.47 -50.01 4.30
N MET A 493 24.33 -49.37 5.47
CA MET A 493 25.01 -48.14 5.90
C MET A 493 26.53 -48.17 5.63
N PRO A 494 27.15 -47.08 5.12
CA PRO A 494 28.57 -46.82 5.33
C PRO A 494 28.77 -45.82 6.49
N THR A 495 29.67 -46.18 7.38
CA THR A 495 30.15 -45.39 8.52
C THR A 495 30.78 -44.07 8.07
N VAL A 496 30.47 -42.99 8.80
CA VAL A 496 31.00 -41.63 8.60
C VAL A 496 32.51 -41.60 8.91
N ASP A 497 33.30 -41.18 7.92
CA ASP A 497 34.76 -41.04 8.03
C ASP A 497 35.15 -39.71 8.71
N GLU A 498 35.86 -39.83 9.83
CA GLU A 498 36.35 -38.78 10.72
C GLU A 498 37.32 -37.79 10.02
N GLN A 499 37.90 -38.17 8.88
CA GLN A 499 38.73 -37.27 8.06
C GLN A 499 37.95 -36.16 7.34
N SER A 500 36.65 -36.35 7.08
CA SER A 500 35.82 -35.34 6.41
C SER A 500 35.48 -34.17 7.33
N MET A 501 35.33 -34.43 8.64
CA MET A 501 35.15 -33.39 9.66
C MET A 501 36.41 -32.52 9.86
N LYS A 502 37.60 -33.13 9.77
CA LYS A 502 38.87 -32.39 9.89
C LYS A 502 39.12 -31.45 8.70
N ARG A 503 38.64 -31.79 7.50
CA ARG A 503 38.73 -30.91 6.32
C ARG A 503 37.81 -29.68 6.41
N PHE A 504 36.60 -29.83 6.97
CA PHE A 504 35.68 -28.71 7.18
C PHE A 504 36.15 -27.74 8.28
N SER A 505 36.81 -28.26 9.33
CA SER A 505 37.34 -27.43 10.41
C SER A 505 38.59 -26.61 9.99
N ALA A 506 39.42 -27.15 9.09
CA ALA A 506 40.61 -26.45 8.59
C ALA A 506 40.29 -25.25 7.68
N MET A 507 39.13 -25.25 7.01
CA MET A 507 38.77 -24.20 6.04
C MET A 507 38.28 -22.89 6.70
N ASN A 508 37.90 -22.93 7.98
CA ASN A 508 37.39 -21.77 8.73
C ASN A 508 38.45 -21.06 9.59
N LYS A 509 39.72 -21.50 9.59
CA LYS A 509 40.76 -20.94 10.45
C LYS A 509 41.37 -19.62 9.95
N HIS A 510 41.06 -19.17 8.73
CA HIS A 510 41.64 -17.97 8.11
C HIS A 510 40.73 -16.73 8.11
N LEU A 511 39.57 -16.77 8.77
CA LEU A 511 38.59 -15.67 8.75
C LEU A 511 38.48 -14.89 10.07
N ILE A 512 39.41 -15.10 11.02
CA ILE A 512 39.47 -14.36 12.28
C ILE A 512 40.84 -13.67 12.36
N PRO A 513 40.91 -12.33 12.46
CA PRO A 513 42.17 -11.66 12.76
C PRO A 513 42.58 -11.95 14.21
N ASP A 514 43.72 -12.59 14.38
CA ASP A 514 44.40 -12.72 15.67
C ASP A 514 44.99 -11.36 16.07
N ASN A 515 44.32 -10.63 16.96
CA ASN A 515 44.96 -9.72 17.93
C ASN A 515 43.95 -9.13 18.91
N LEU A 516 44.12 -9.51 20.18
CA LEU A 516 43.83 -8.79 21.44
C LEU A 516 43.21 -9.72 22.50
N THR A 517 43.97 -10.75 22.87
CA THR A 517 44.05 -11.19 24.28
C THR A 517 45.34 -10.64 24.84
N ASP A 518 45.30 -9.42 25.34
CA ASP A 518 46.17 -8.95 26.43
C ASP A 518 45.46 -7.76 27.08
N PHE A 519 45.46 -7.75 28.41
CA PHE A 519 44.85 -6.77 29.32
C PHE A 519 43.35 -6.92 29.64
N MET A 520 42.99 -8.07 30.22
CA MET A 520 42.15 -8.05 31.42
C MET A 520 43.03 -8.36 32.62
N ASP A 521 43.52 -7.31 33.28
CA ASP A 521 43.82 -7.30 34.71
C ASP A 521 44.09 -5.86 35.11
N HIS A 522 43.06 -5.16 35.58
CA HIS A 522 43.12 -4.37 36.82
C HIS A 522 41.78 -3.68 37.11
N ASN A 523 41.20 -4.11 38.24
CA ASN A 523 40.52 -3.30 39.24
C ASN A 523 39.05 -2.92 39.03
N ASN A 524 38.20 -3.73 39.67
CA ASN A 524 37.12 -3.24 40.53
C ASN A 524 37.60 -2.07 41.41
N ILE A 525 36.79 -1.01 41.56
CA ILE A 525 36.40 -0.38 42.84
C ILE A 525 35.49 0.85 42.62
N MET A 526 34.40 0.85 43.39
CA MET A 526 33.58 1.97 43.92
C MET A 526 32.47 2.66 43.11
N THR A 527 31.29 2.49 43.70
CA THR A 527 30.12 3.36 43.81
C THR A 527 30.39 4.78 44.31
N THR A 528 29.47 5.70 43.95
CA THR A 528 28.98 6.94 44.62
C THR A 528 29.31 8.33 44.03
N ASN A 529 28.22 9.10 43.83
CA ASN A 529 28.00 10.55 43.97
C ASN A 529 28.34 11.57 42.85
N LEU A 530 27.25 12.26 42.41
CA LEU A 530 27.05 13.70 42.20
C LEU A 530 28.17 14.57 41.61
N HIS A 531 27.94 15.18 40.43
CA HIS A 531 27.78 16.64 40.29
C HIS A 531 27.37 17.10 38.88
N THR A 532 26.37 17.97 38.86
CA THR A 532 26.12 19.03 37.88
C THR A 532 27.35 19.92 37.65
N GLN A 533 27.75 20.15 36.39
CA GLN A 533 27.83 21.49 35.76
C GLN A 533 28.63 21.45 34.44
N ASP A 534 28.13 22.27 33.51
CA ASP A 534 28.80 22.95 32.39
C ASP A 534 29.41 22.15 31.24
N LEU A 535 28.89 22.42 30.04
CA LEU A 535 29.61 22.57 28.75
C LEU A 535 28.61 23.16 27.73
N ARG A 536 28.54 24.50 27.64
CA ARG A 536 29.12 25.36 26.58
C ARG A 536 28.64 25.08 25.15
N ASN A 537 27.95 26.08 24.61
CA ASN A 537 27.78 26.49 23.21
C ASN A 537 28.44 25.59 22.16
N ILE A 538 27.60 24.87 21.39
CA ILE A 538 28.03 24.25 20.13
C ILE A 538 27.62 25.19 19.00
N ASP A 539 28.63 25.80 18.38
CA ASP A 539 28.54 26.52 17.12
C ASP A 539 28.01 25.60 16.02
N GLN A 540 27.02 26.05 15.27
CA GLN A 540 26.30 25.26 14.26
C GLN A 540 27.13 24.91 13.02
N GLU A 541 28.31 25.49 12.84
CA GLU A 541 29.20 25.20 11.70
C GLU A 541 30.24 24.10 11.96
N ALA A 542 30.53 23.76 13.22
CA ALA A 542 31.60 22.81 13.55
C ALA A 542 31.21 21.31 13.42
N PHE A 543 29.94 21.00 13.15
CA PHE A 543 29.47 19.61 13.13
C PHE A 543 29.78 18.86 11.82
N PHE A 544 30.08 19.55 10.72
CA PHE A 544 30.39 18.88 9.44
C PHE A 544 31.76 18.16 9.44
N ASN A 545 32.64 18.40 10.42
CA ASN A 545 34.02 17.90 10.42
C ASN A 545 34.34 16.82 11.46
N ASN A 546 33.40 16.41 12.31
CA ASN A 546 33.67 15.32 13.26
C ASN A 546 33.19 13.97 12.72
N LYS A 547 34.17 13.10 12.43
CA LYS A 547 33.98 11.68 12.10
C LYS A 547 33.37 10.92 13.29
N GLN A 548 32.07 11.05 13.51
CA GLN A 548 31.32 10.02 14.22
C GLN A 548 30.96 8.90 13.24
N PRO A 549 31.05 7.62 13.65
CA PRO A 549 30.62 6.52 12.79
C PRO A 549 29.12 6.66 12.51
N PHE A 550 28.75 6.64 11.23
CA PHE A 550 27.36 6.63 10.80
C PHE A 550 26.64 5.42 11.41
N PRO A 551 25.39 5.57 11.90
CA PRO A 551 24.58 4.42 12.28
C PRO A 551 24.52 3.43 11.10
N ALA A 552 24.74 2.14 11.35
CA ALA A 552 24.81 1.12 10.30
C ALA A 552 23.58 1.12 9.36
N ASP A 553 22.40 1.43 9.90
CA ASP A 553 21.14 1.57 9.15
C ASP A 553 21.13 2.78 8.19
N LEU A 554 21.83 3.86 8.54
CA LEU A 554 21.93 5.06 7.71
C LEU A 554 22.89 4.84 6.54
N THR A 555 23.97 4.09 6.76
CA THR A 555 24.95 3.73 5.72
C THR A 555 24.31 2.84 4.64
N ALA A 556 23.44 1.90 5.01
CA ALA A 556 22.70 1.09 4.05
C ALA A 556 21.72 1.93 3.21
N ALA A 557 20.97 2.85 3.84
CA ALA A 557 20.12 3.80 3.14
C ALA A 557 20.92 4.72 2.21
N LEU A 558 22.10 5.18 2.62
CA LEU A 558 23.02 6.00 1.82
C LEU A 558 23.64 5.22 0.63
N CYS A 559 23.88 3.92 0.79
CA CYS A 559 24.30 3.05 -0.32
C CYS A 559 23.17 2.82 -1.35
N GLU A 560 21.90 2.74 -0.91
CA GLU A 560 20.73 2.68 -1.81
C GLU A 560 20.43 4.03 -2.49
N ILE A 561 20.73 5.15 -1.82
CA ILE A 561 20.55 6.54 -2.30
C ILE A 561 21.26 6.81 -3.63
N THR A 562 22.44 6.21 -3.86
CA THR A 562 23.26 6.49 -5.04
C THR A 562 22.82 5.77 -6.31
N ASN A 563 21.85 4.83 -6.22
CA ASN A 563 21.48 3.96 -7.33
C ASN A 563 19.95 3.83 -7.51
N ILE A 564 19.18 4.91 -7.40
CA ILE A 564 17.76 4.86 -7.78
C ILE A 564 17.68 4.76 -9.31
N PRO A 565 17.16 3.67 -9.90
CA PRO A 565 17.10 3.51 -11.34
C PRO A 565 16.16 4.56 -11.96
N PRO A 566 16.41 4.97 -13.23
CA PRO A 566 15.40 5.71 -13.97
C PRO A 566 14.15 4.85 -14.11
N LEU A 567 12.97 5.48 -14.08
CA LEU A 567 11.75 4.79 -14.49
C LEU A 567 11.81 4.57 -16.00
N ASP A 568 11.88 3.30 -16.40
CA ASP A 568 11.79 2.88 -17.79
C ASP A 568 10.41 2.29 -18.07
N PHE A 569 9.74 2.86 -19.07
CA PHE A 569 8.41 2.46 -19.50
C PHE A 569 8.43 1.84 -20.90
N SER A 570 9.58 1.74 -21.58
CA SER A 570 9.64 1.08 -22.89
C SER A 570 9.24 -0.40 -22.82
N ASP A 571 9.54 -1.06 -21.69
CA ASP A 571 9.12 -2.45 -21.41
C ASP A 571 7.61 -2.61 -21.24
N MET A 572 6.86 -1.51 -21.15
CA MET A 572 5.40 -1.54 -21.09
C MET A 572 4.75 -1.71 -22.47
N SER A 573 5.45 -1.39 -23.56
CA SER A 573 4.97 -1.64 -24.93
C SER A 573 4.92 -3.12 -25.30
N LEU A 574 5.73 -3.96 -24.63
CA LEU A 574 5.63 -5.43 -24.72
C LEU A 574 4.42 -6.00 -23.97
N MET A 575 3.66 -5.15 -23.27
CA MET A 575 2.45 -5.50 -22.50
C MET A 575 1.19 -4.99 -23.20
N ASP A 576 1.27 -4.81 -24.52
CA ASP A 576 0.27 -4.11 -25.31
C ASP A 576 -1.12 -4.77 -25.22
N SER A 577 -2.11 -3.90 -25.07
CA SER A 577 -3.47 -4.27 -24.65
C SER A 577 -4.29 -5.05 -25.70
N THR A 578 -3.72 -5.30 -26.87
CA THR A 578 -4.39 -5.90 -28.04
C THR A 578 -4.54 -7.42 -27.95
N HIS A 579 -3.75 -8.10 -27.10
CA HIS A 579 -3.93 -9.53 -26.79
C HIS A 579 -4.87 -9.80 -25.61
N PHE A 580 -5.48 -8.77 -25.00
CA PHE A 580 -6.26 -8.91 -23.77
C PHE A 580 -7.70 -9.38 -23.96
N ASN A 581 -8.19 -9.39 -25.20
CA ASN A 581 -9.51 -9.91 -25.55
C ASN A 581 -9.48 -11.36 -26.04
N ASP A 582 -8.29 -11.95 -26.24
CA ASP A 582 -8.15 -13.31 -26.72
C ASP A 582 -7.95 -14.27 -25.55
N PHE A 583 -9.05 -14.85 -25.07
CA PHE A 583 -9.07 -15.81 -23.95
C PHE A 583 -8.39 -17.16 -24.29
N GLY A 584 -7.91 -17.34 -25.53
CA GLY A 584 -7.13 -18.50 -25.98
C GLY A 584 -5.61 -18.26 -26.07
N GLY A 585 -5.13 -17.04 -25.83
CA GLY A 585 -3.71 -16.70 -25.91
C GLY A 585 -2.99 -16.94 -24.58
N VAL A 586 -2.06 -17.90 -24.58
CA VAL A 586 -1.12 -18.29 -23.51
C VAL A 586 -0.85 -17.18 -22.46
N PRO A 587 -0.98 -17.45 -21.14
CA PRO A 587 -0.67 -16.47 -20.12
C PRO A 587 0.83 -16.13 -20.17
N PHE A 588 1.12 -14.83 -20.15
CA PHE A 588 2.45 -14.21 -20.13
C PHE A 588 3.35 -14.66 -18.95
N TRP A 589 2.81 -15.42 -18.00
CA TRP A 589 3.61 -16.13 -17.00
C TRP A 589 3.84 -17.56 -17.50
N PRO A 590 5.07 -17.94 -17.88
CA PRO A 590 5.32 -19.30 -18.37
C PRO A 590 4.81 -20.32 -17.35
N TYR A 591 3.93 -21.22 -17.81
CA TYR A 591 3.36 -22.32 -17.04
C TYR A 591 4.44 -23.17 -16.35
N ASP A 592 5.67 -23.14 -16.84
CA ASP A 592 6.81 -23.91 -16.32
C ASP A 592 7.25 -23.52 -14.89
N LEU A 593 6.78 -22.39 -14.34
CA LEU A 593 7.02 -22.00 -12.93
C LEU A 593 5.97 -22.55 -11.95
N LEU A 594 4.93 -23.21 -12.46
CA LEU A 594 3.91 -23.89 -11.67
C LEU A 594 3.90 -25.36 -12.09
N GLY A 595 4.48 -26.23 -11.27
CA GLY A 595 4.59 -27.67 -11.56
C GLY A 595 3.32 -28.24 -12.19
N SER A 596 3.53 -29.01 -13.26
CA SER A 596 2.54 -29.50 -14.22
C SER A 596 1.28 -30.10 -13.56
N PRO A 597 0.11 -29.99 -14.21
CA PRO A 597 -1.09 -30.73 -13.79
C PRO A 597 -0.81 -32.23 -13.79
N PRO A 598 -1.40 -33.02 -12.87
CA PRO A 598 -1.33 -34.48 -12.96
C PRO A 598 -2.11 -34.93 -14.20
N ASP A 599 -1.44 -35.69 -15.08
CA ASP A 599 -2.04 -36.37 -16.21
C ASP A 599 -3.32 -37.10 -15.78
N GLN A 600 -4.48 -36.65 -16.28
CA GLN A 600 -5.63 -37.53 -16.44
C GLN A 600 -5.60 -38.05 -17.87
N ALA A 601 -5.49 -39.37 -17.96
CA ALA A 601 -5.46 -40.13 -19.19
C ALA A 601 -6.68 -39.83 -20.07
N GLY A 602 -6.40 -39.61 -21.36
CA GLY A 602 -7.26 -39.89 -22.52
C GLY A 602 -8.78 -39.76 -22.33
N GLY A 603 -9.30 -38.56 -22.57
CA GLY A 603 -10.70 -38.35 -22.91
C GLY A 603 -10.78 -37.19 -23.90
N GLN A 604 -11.27 -37.44 -25.11
CA GLN A 604 -11.50 -36.41 -26.12
C GLN A 604 -12.45 -35.35 -25.55
N VAL A 605 -11.98 -34.12 -25.44
CA VAL A 605 -12.80 -32.95 -25.11
C VAL A 605 -13.28 -32.36 -26.44
N GLU A 606 -14.58 -32.41 -26.68
CA GLU A 606 -15.21 -31.60 -27.73
C GLU A 606 -14.99 -30.12 -27.41
N GLU A 607 -14.35 -29.40 -28.34
CA GLU A 607 -14.29 -27.94 -28.33
C GLU A 607 -15.70 -27.37 -28.43
N VAL A 608 -16.23 -26.88 -27.31
CA VAL A 608 -17.33 -25.92 -27.32
C VAL A 608 -16.71 -24.53 -27.18
N GLY A 609 -16.72 -23.79 -28.28
CA GLY A 609 -16.08 -22.49 -28.45
C GLY A 609 -16.51 -21.47 -27.39
N MET A 610 -15.53 -20.95 -26.66
CA MET A 610 -15.67 -19.97 -25.58
C MET A 610 -15.58 -18.51 -26.09
N GLY A 611 -15.78 -18.30 -27.40
CA GLY A 611 -15.65 -17.01 -28.09
C GLY A 611 -16.92 -16.15 -28.13
N ASP A 612 -18.10 -16.73 -27.88
CA ASP A 612 -19.38 -16.05 -28.16
C ASP A 612 -20.00 -15.29 -26.97
N MET A 613 -19.35 -15.25 -25.81
CA MET A 613 -19.98 -14.73 -24.57
C MET A 613 -19.63 -13.29 -24.18
N PHE A 614 -18.60 -12.67 -24.77
CA PHE A 614 -18.15 -11.31 -24.41
C PHE A 614 -18.19 -10.27 -25.54
N THR A 615 -18.47 -10.67 -26.78
CA THR A 615 -18.79 -9.75 -27.87
C THR A 615 -20.17 -9.10 -27.68
N GLY A 616 -21.11 -9.78 -27.00
CA GLY A 616 -22.46 -9.26 -26.70
C GLY A 616 -22.54 -8.13 -25.66
N LEU A 617 -21.44 -7.78 -24.99
CA LEU A 617 -21.38 -6.72 -23.97
C LEU A 617 -20.60 -5.48 -24.45
N MET A 618 -20.12 -5.46 -25.71
CA MET A 618 -19.25 -4.39 -26.21
C MET A 618 -19.54 -3.93 -27.66
N GLY A 619 -20.70 -4.26 -28.23
CA GLY A 619 -21.04 -3.85 -29.60
C GLY A 619 -22.45 -3.34 -29.74
N ASP A 620 -22.69 -2.05 -29.44
CA ASP A 620 -23.68 -1.26 -30.19
C ASP A 620 -23.55 0.25 -29.91
N MET A 621 -22.44 0.87 -30.33
CA MET A 621 -22.37 2.32 -30.58
C MET A 621 -21.30 2.58 -31.64
N ASN A 622 -21.59 2.25 -32.89
CA ASN A 622 -21.44 3.20 -33.99
C ASN A 622 -21.86 2.61 -35.35
N ASP A 623 -22.77 3.38 -35.97
CA ASP A 623 -22.89 3.67 -37.39
C ASP A 623 -23.72 2.72 -38.28
N LYS A 624 -24.97 3.14 -38.57
CA LYS A 624 -25.50 3.21 -39.95
C LYS A 624 -26.51 4.36 -40.13
N THR A 625 -26.13 5.26 -41.03
CA THR A 625 -26.86 6.32 -41.73
C THR A 625 -27.98 5.85 -42.68
N TYR A 626 -28.87 6.81 -43.04
CA TYR A 626 -29.85 6.87 -44.16
C TYR A 626 -31.16 6.08 -43.98
N GLU A 627 -32.40 6.54 -44.22
CA GLU A 627 -33.12 7.68 -44.86
C GLU A 627 -34.52 7.71 -44.18
N GLY A 628 -35.22 8.81 -43.91
CA GLY A 628 -35.87 9.68 -44.87
C GLY A 628 -37.30 10.04 -44.40
N ASN A 629 -37.65 11.33 -44.55
CA ASN A 629 -38.99 11.95 -44.63
C ASN A 629 -39.93 12.04 -43.41
N GLY A 630 -40.11 13.28 -42.93
CA GLY A 630 -41.35 14.00 -43.25
C GLY A 630 -42.03 14.82 -42.15
N LYS A 631 -41.97 16.15 -42.30
CA LYS A 631 -42.96 17.20 -41.90
C LYS A 631 -43.01 17.63 -40.42
N GLU A 632 -42.49 18.82 -40.11
CA GLU A 632 -43.14 20.15 -40.12
C GLU A 632 -43.98 20.44 -38.86
N SER A 633 -43.47 21.32 -37.99
CA SER A 633 -44.20 22.47 -37.45
C SER A 633 -43.25 23.40 -36.70
N ALA A 634 -43.29 24.68 -37.06
CA ALA A 634 -42.54 25.78 -36.50
C ALA A 634 -43.07 26.24 -35.12
N ALA A 635 -42.21 26.87 -34.31
CA ALA A 635 -42.35 28.26 -33.85
C ALA A 635 -41.51 28.54 -32.58
N ASP A 636 -40.63 29.52 -32.71
CA ASP A 636 -40.39 30.67 -31.81
C ASP A 636 -39.72 30.52 -30.42
N ASP A 637 -38.60 31.24 -30.35
CA ASP A 637 -38.27 32.31 -29.39
C ASP A 637 -37.44 32.06 -28.11
N LEU A 638 -36.26 32.70 -28.17
CA LEU A 638 -35.63 33.63 -27.22
C LEU A 638 -35.14 33.20 -25.82
N VAL A 639 -33.80 33.28 -25.67
CA VAL A 639 -33.06 34.19 -24.76
C VAL A 639 -33.28 34.05 -23.24
N MET A 640 -32.25 33.60 -22.52
CA MET A 640 -31.47 34.37 -21.50
C MET A 640 -30.61 33.46 -20.61
N ASN A 641 -29.33 33.82 -20.54
CA ASN A 641 -28.43 33.93 -19.39
C ASN A 641 -28.68 33.22 -18.04
N SER A 642 -27.52 32.85 -17.46
CA SER A 642 -27.15 32.87 -16.03
C SER A 642 -27.84 31.87 -15.10
N PHE A 643 -27.09 30.86 -14.62
CA PHE A 643 -26.28 30.91 -13.40
C PHE A 643 -25.29 29.74 -13.36
#